data_AF-A0A7Y3H1N8-F1
#
_entry.id   AF-A0A7Y3H1N8-F1
#
_cell.length_a   1.000
_cell.length_b   1.000
_cell.length_c   1.000
_cell.angle_alpha   90.00
_cell.angle_beta   90.00
_cell.angle_gamma   90.00
#
_symmetry.space_group_name_H-M   'P 1'
#
loop_
_entity.id
_entity.type
_entity.pdbx_description
1 polymer ?
#
loop_
_entity_poly.entity_id
_entity_poly.type
_entity_poly.pdbx_seq_one_letter_code
_entity_poly.pdbx_strand_id
1 'polypeptide(L)'
;TFSQAQSSVFGVIQARPDLQKFEEGLISTGLNTTFANKDGVYTIFAPTNDAFSMIPGAILNNQAALKDLILTHCVFGFYRTSDLVDGRDLSTMNLRNLGVNFVGNRIFINGAEMIVRNIQGNNGMVHIIDTVIPKSSTTETTVMSVIRNSTEHIFLSQMVENVEMDDYLATENNITFFAPNDDAFLRLSDEKFQRFFGNDTRYIIDVINFHIVEKIIEFEELTHNAMFTALNGQKLTITIDVPNTITFINNVKIQFAGIRAVNGIVYTIEKIMVPEPLPEITIEDYVRESEFHTTLEIAIDESGLSPILSADGDWTFFAPTDEAFEKMDEATLDLLLNNFPGLLRDLMDNHLVEGRFFLEELKALEVVNAVNGFELIIKEEADGDYINKSKFLINNIEVDNGIVHVLDAVLQTSDSLVTVHDIVTTTDAISTFGEYVRESPLDSLLQTDGPFTVFAPNNTAFSNLPDAFIEILENDTMNLLNSFLENHVINGNFPSSNLTHNLTLTTRFGEEVVITVEPDGRVFVNQGLIIIDNLIADNGVVHVIDAVIDLEEPPLTIYGYVAGSQDLNILESLITNSNLRQLYDSTENLTLFAPTDNAFENLPDDYLNDTDISFIIDLLFRHTLSAETLLSEIITKDWLISSGLDSLRVTIENNEFFIRDAKIIISDIVLANGIVHVVDAVITDNEFIPEPVFTVYDIISESENHTVFKGYIDSASLDAKLREDTTITVFAPTNEAFGILPLGLINALEADPDGLLRETLLYHINKDSLSSNELTDDLVLLMEDGNEAFIDVTTDGIFINDAKLVFENFAASNGVVHFIDAVITPIEPTKTVFDFIAQSSIHKTLESAVIAAELDDDLAEQNPITMFAPTDEAFDALPSIVLDALLNNPQGDLLNLLLIHKNDNLIRRADLTDGVELNMTNGEIVKVSVQSDTIYVNNAKVIMEEVIADNGIVHVIDAIILKREERNTIYDFIAESEDHTILKDAIDSSGLDQELIDGVGITYFAPTNDAFNALPADVLNDLLADPNGALLDLLKFHKYNAELFSTDITNELVITMDNGVEVTFTVSSDGIFINNAKLGVTDIEVDNGIVHEIDAIIEEVVERVTVYDFLVNSPDHTLLKEAIDSAGLAVNLMEEESIT
;
A
#
# COMPACT_ATOMS: atom_id res chain seq x y z
N THR A 1 24.32 57.33 -70.49
CA THR A 1 25.43 58.06 -69.86
C THR A 1 26.26 57.06 -69.08
N PHE A 2 27.39 56.68 -69.65
CA PHE A 2 28.41 55.84 -69.02
C PHE A 2 28.90 56.49 -67.72
N SER A 3 28.87 55.74 -66.62
CA SER A 3 29.94 55.67 -65.62
C SER A 3 29.52 54.76 -64.46
N GLN A 4 29.19 53.48 -64.72
CA GLN A 4 29.44 52.51 -63.65
C GLN A 4 30.92 52.17 -63.76
N ALA A 5 31.72 52.98 -63.07
CA ALA A 5 33.12 52.72 -62.82
C ALA A 5 33.20 51.30 -62.27
N GLN A 6 33.65 50.40 -63.14
CA GLN A 6 33.87 48.98 -62.93
C GLN A 6 34.34 48.76 -61.49
N SER A 7 33.45 48.28 -60.61
CA SER A 7 33.76 48.03 -59.20
C SER A 7 34.61 46.76 -59.11
N SER A 8 35.51 46.71 -58.15
CA SER A 8 36.26 45.47 -57.84
C SER A 8 35.31 44.35 -57.43
N VAL A 9 35.77 43.11 -57.35
CA VAL A 9 34.98 41.99 -56.82
C VAL A 9 34.47 42.30 -55.41
N PHE A 10 35.23 43.02 -54.57
CA PHE A 10 34.73 43.54 -53.30
C PHE A 10 33.61 44.58 -53.49
N GLY A 11 33.74 45.51 -54.42
CA GLY A 11 32.68 46.48 -54.71
C GLY A 11 31.44 45.87 -55.39
N VAL A 12 31.57 44.69 -56.01
CA VAL A 12 30.44 43.88 -56.49
C VAL A 12 29.70 43.25 -55.30
N ILE A 13 30.43 42.71 -54.32
CA ILE A 13 29.87 42.14 -53.09
C ILE A 13 29.14 43.22 -52.27
N GLN A 14 29.76 44.39 -52.09
CA GLN A 14 29.19 45.53 -51.34
C GLN A 14 27.91 46.11 -51.98
N ALA A 15 27.74 45.99 -53.29
CA ALA A 15 26.56 46.50 -53.98
C ALA A 15 25.33 45.57 -53.85
N ARG A 16 25.46 44.43 -53.16
CA ARG A 16 24.47 43.35 -53.13
C ARG A 16 23.96 43.09 -51.70
N PRO A 17 22.67 43.41 -51.42
CA PRO A 17 22.08 43.19 -50.10
C PRO A 17 22.10 41.73 -49.62
N ASP A 18 22.06 40.78 -50.56
CA ASP A 18 22.07 39.33 -50.31
C ASP A 18 23.43 38.78 -49.84
N LEU A 19 24.49 39.62 -49.83
CA LEU A 19 25.85 39.25 -49.43
C LEU A 19 26.40 40.10 -48.26
N GLN A 20 25.55 40.88 -47.59
CA GLN A 20 25.94 41.80 -46.51
C GLN A 20 26.76 41.11 -45.41
N LYS A 21 26.38 39.91 -44.96
CA LYS A 21 27.11 39.21 -43.89
C LYS A 21 28.50 38.74 -44.35
N PHE A 22 28.62 38.33 -45.61
CA PHE A 22 29.91 37.99 -46.20
C PHE A 22 30.80 39.24 -46.39
N GLU A 23 30.21 40.39 -46.75
CA GLU A 23 30.89 41.69 -46.78
C GLU A 23 31.46 42.07 -45.41
N GLU A 24 30.65 41.96 -44.35
CA GLU A 24 31.06 42.23 -42.97
C GLU A 24 32.24 41.34 -42.56
N GLY A 25 32.22 40.05 -42.93
CA GLY A 25 33.34 39.13 -42.74
C GLY A 25 34.62 39.52 -43.50
N LEU A 26 34.50 40.01 -44.73
CA LEU A 26 35.63 40.51 -45.52
C LEU A 26 36.25 41.76 -44.91
N ILE A 27 35.43 42.66 -44.36
CA ILE A 27 35.88 43.88 -43.67
C ILE A 27 36.57 43.52 -42.36
N SER A 28 35.96 42.66 -41.54
CA SER A 28 36.49 42.29 -40.22
C SER A 28 37.84 41.55 -40.32
N THR A 29 38.07 40.79 -41.39
CA THR A 29 39.33 40.05 -41.62
C THR A 29 40.40 40.84 -42.38
N GLY A 30 40.07 42.06 -42.83
CA GLY A 30 40.95 42.94 -43.61
C GLY A 30 41.13 42.54 -45.08
N LEU A 31 40.41 41.51 -45.54
CA LEU A 31 40.47 41.00 -46.91
C LEU A 31 39.75 41.93 -47.91
N ASN A 32 38.86 42.80 -47.44
CA ASN A 32 38.25 43.86 -48.24
C ASN A 32 39.28 44.70 -49.04
N THR A 33 40.41 45.04 -48.44
CA THR A 33 41.48 45.79 -49.11
C THR A 33 42.19 44.97 -50.20
N THR A 34 42.34 43.66 -49.99
CA THR A 34 42.92 42.73 -50.96
C THR A 34 42.01 42.59 -52.18
N PHE A 35 40.72 42.36 -51.95
CA PHE A 35 39.74 42.17 -53.02
C PHE A 35 39.26 43.48 -53.67
N ALA A 36 39.62 44.63 -53.08
CA ALA A 36 39.47 45.94 -53.70
C ALA A 36 40.66 46.37 -54.58
N ASN A 37 41.81 45.70 -54.47
CA ASN A 37 43.01 46.03 -55.25
C ASN A 37 42.83 45.66 -56.73
N LYS A 38 43.01 46.64 -57.63
CA LYS A 38 42.80 46.50 -59.08
C LYS A 38 43.85 45.64 -59.78
N ASP A 39 45.02 45.45 -59.18
CA ASP A 39 46.12 44.69 -59.79
C ASP A 39 46.03 43.17 -59.52
N GLY A 40 45.20 42.76 -58.56
CA GLY A 40 44.92 41.35 -58.28
C GLY A 40 43.84 40.79 -59.18
N VAL A 41 43.86 39.48 -59.48
CA VAL A 41 42.82 38.82 -60.27
C VAL A 41 42.24 37.67 -59.47
N TYR A 42 40.94 37.74 -59.15
CA TYR A 42 40.30 36.83 -58.20
C TYR A 42 39.00 36.24 -58.73
N THR A 43 38.65 35.04 -58.27
CA THR A 43 37.29 34.51 -58.36
C THR A 43 36.81 34.20 -56.95
N ILE A 44 35.67 34.77 -56.57
CA ILE A 44 35.10 34.62 -55.23
C ILE A 44 33.78 33.86 -55.34
N PHE A 45 33.66 32.77 -54.59
CA PHE A 45 32.42 32.04 -54.39
C PHE A 45 31.75 32.56 -53.12
N ALA A 46 30.90 33.58 -53.25
CA ALA A 46 30.32 34.31 -52.13
C ALA A 46 29.05 33.61 -51.62
N PRO A 47 29.01 33.12 -50.37
CA PRO A 47 27.80 32.54 -49.79
C PRO A 47 26.74 33.62 -49.56
N THR A 48 25.46 33.25 -49.67
CA THR A 48 24.34 34.14 -49.30
C THR A 48 24.36 34.51 -47.83
N ASN A 49 23.63 35.55 -47.44
CA ASN A 49 23.44 35.89 -46.02
C ASN A 49 22.94 34.70 -45.20
N ASP A 50 21.98 33.91 -45.71
CA ASP A 50 21.42 32.77 -44.98
C ASP A 50 22.49 31.70 -44.76
N ALA A 51 23.24 31.35 -45.82
CA ALA A 51 24.37 30.43 -45.74
C ALA A 51 25.45 30.91 -44.76
N PHE A 52 25.81 32.20 -44.84
CA PHE A 52 26.84 32.78 -43.98
C PHE A 52 26.39 32.90 -42.52
N SER A 53 25.08 33.00 -42.27
CA SER A 53 24.50 33.02 -40.91
C SER A 53 24.62 31.69 -40.19
N MET A 54 24.73 30.59 -40.95
CA MET A 54 24.89 29.25 -40.42
C MET A 54 26.31 28.98 -39.91
N ILE A 55 27.26 29.91 -40.11
CA ILE A 55 28.62 29.76 -39.59
C ILE A 55 28.58 29.83 -38.05
N PRO A 56 29.15 28.84 -37.35
CA PRO A 56 29.21 28.83 -35.90
C PRO A 56 29.83 30.12 -35.33
N GLY A 57 29.25 30.65 -34.26
CA GLY A 57 29.73 31.85 -33.58
C GLY A 57 31.20 31.76 -33.15
N ALA A 58 31.70 30.56 -32.84
CA ALA A 58 33.11 30.31 -32.52
C ALA A 58 34.07 30.67 -33.67
N ILE A 59 33.64 30.48 -34.92
CA ILE A 59 34.42 30.86 -36.11
C ILE A 59 34.24 32.36 -36.38
N LEU A 60 33.01 32.87 -36.32
CA LEU A 60 32.70 34.29 -36.55
C LEU A 60 33.44 35.23 -35.58
N ASN A 61 33.60 34.81 -34.32
CA ASN A 61 34.26 35.58 -33.28
C ASN A 61 35.80 35.44 -33.29
N ASN A 62 36.36 34.53 -34.08
CA ASN A 62 37.80 34.33 -34.20
C ASN A 62 38.31 34.86 -35.55
N GLN A 63 38.90 36.04 -35.53
CA GLN A 63 39.34 36.75 -36.74
C GLN A 63 40.32 35.93 -37.61
N ALA A 64 41.17 35.08 -37.03
CA ALA A 64 42.09 34.23 -37.78
C ALA A 64 41.38 33.03 -38.44
N ALA A 65 40.45 32.41 -37.71
CA ALA A 65 39.65 31.30 -38.24
C ALA A 65 38.66 31.77 -39.31
N LEU A 66 38.00 32.91 -39.09
CA LEU A 66 37.12 33.54 -40.06
C LEU A 66 37.89 33.94 -41.32
N LYS A 67 39.10 34.50 -41.17
CA LYS A 67 39.96 34.85 -42.32
C LYS A 67 40.36 33.62 -43.13
N ASP A 68 40.73 32.53 -42.47
CA ASP A 68 41.08 31.27 -43.13
C ASP A 68 39.87 30.64 -43.85
N LEU A 69 38.68 30.69 -43.26
CA LEU A 69 37.42 30.24 -43.89
C LEU A 69 37.06 31.11 -45.10
N ILE A 70 37.15 32.43 -45.01
CA ILE A 70 36.85 33.30 -46.15
C ILE A 70 37.84 33.05 -47.30
N LEU A 71 39.10 32.71 -47.01
CA LEU A 71 40.09 32.38 -48.03
C LEU A 71 39.81 31.04 -48.74
N THR A 72 39.04 30.09 -48.15
CA THR A 72 38.60 28.88 -48.87
C THR A 72 37.60 29.19 -49.97
N HIS A 73 36.93 30.34 -49.90
CA HIS A 73 35.94 30.78 -50.89
C HIS A 73 36.57 31.58 -52.04
N CYS A 74 37.88 31.83 -51.96
CA CYS A 74 38.58 32.75 -52.85
C CYS A 74 39.66 32.00 -53.62
N VAL A 75 39.70 32.18 -54.93
CA VAL A 75 40.66 31.54 -55.84
C VAL A 75 41.41 32.60 -56.64
N PHE A 76 42.70 32.39 -56.89
CA PHE A 76 43.46 33.24 -57.80
C PHE A 76 43.10 32.95 -59.25
N GLY A 77 42.80 33.99 -60.03
CA GLY A 77 42.48 33.90 -61.45
C GLY A 77 41.04 34.29 -61.78
N PHE A 78 40.77 34.41 -63.07
CA PHE A 78 39.49 34.87 -63.60
C PHE A 78 38.75 33.67 -64.19
N TYR A 79 37.86 33.06 -63.42
CA TYR A 79 37.12 31.87 -63.84
C TYR A 79 35.65 32.19 -64.01
N ARG A 80 35.21 32.24 -65.27
CA ARG A 80 33.79 32.16 -65.61
C ARG A 80 33.35 30.71 -65.51
N THR A 81 32.05 30.48 -65.44
CA THR A 81 31.51 29.10 -65.47
C THR A 81 31.85 28.34 -66.75
N SER A 82 32.17 29.03 -67.85
CA SER A 82 32.70 28.41 -69.08
C SER A 82 34.15 27.93 -68.95
N ASP A 83 34.90 28.46 -67.99
CA ASP A 83 36.31 28.15 -67.75
C ASP A 83 36.46 27.05 -66.68
N LEU A 84 35.34 26.69 -66.05
CA LEU A 84 35.20 25.61 -65.09
C LEU A 84 34.92 24.31 -65.85
N VAL A 85 35.58 23.24 -65.42
CA VAL A 85 35.45 21.90 -66.00
C VAL A 85 35.08 20.95 -64.87
N ASP A 86 34.17 20.04 -65.15
CA ASP A 86 33.73 19.03 -64.20
C ASP A 86 34.90 18.14 -63.72
N GLY A 87 34.94 17.86 -62.42
CA GLY A 87 36.03 17.16 -61.74
C GLY A 87 37.34 17.96 -61.61
N ARG A 88 37.38 19.23 -62.00
CA ARG A 88 38.61 20.04 -61.89
C ARG A 88 38.74 20.64 -60.49
N ASP A 89 39.93 20.50 -59.91
CA ASP A 89 40.31 21.22 -58.71
C ASP A 89 40.78 22.67 -59.00
N LEU A 90 40.28 23.61 -58.22
CA LEU A 90 40.72 25.01 -58.17
C LEU A 90 41.51 25.27 -56.90
N SER A 91 42.75 25.75 -57.02
CA SER A 91 43.56 26.09 -55.85
C SER A 91 43.19 27.46 -55.29
N THR A 92 42.60 27.45 -54.10
CA THR A 92 42.19 28.60 -53.30
C THR A 92 43.37 29.40 -52.77
N MET A 93 43.08 30.60 -52.26
CA MET A 93 44.06 31.51 -51.71
C MET A 93 44.65 31.07 -50.36
N ASN A 94 44.04 30.08 -49.67
CA ASN A 94 44.68 29.38 -48.56
C ASN A 94 45.31 28.04 -48.95
N LEU A 95 45.63 27.87 -50.25
CA LEU A 95 46.34 26.72 -50.82
C LEU A 95 45.58 25.38 -50.73
N ARG A 96 44.25 25.44 -50.68
CA ARG A 96 43.37 24.26 -50.69
C ARG A 96 42.69 24.07 -52.03
N ASN A 97 42.24 22.87 -52.35
CA ASN A 97 41.55 22.60 -53.60
C ASN A 97 40.03 22.67 -53.43
N LEU A 98 39.36 23.32 -54.39
CA LEU A 98 37.92 23.23 -54.59
C LEU A 98 37.64 22.38 -55.82
N GLY A 99 37.05 21.22 -55.62
CA GLY A 99 36.49 20.40 -56.66
C GLY A 99 35.27 21.08 -57.27
N VAL A 100 35.28 21.17 -58.59
CA VAL A 100 34.17 21.67 -59.39
C VAL A 100 33.37 20.48 -59.90
N ASN A 101 32.09 20.39 -59.54
CA ASN A 101 31.20 19.33 -60.00
C ASN A 101 30.02 19.89 -60.80
N PHE A 102 29.72 19.30 -61.95
CA PHE A 102 28.59 19.67 -62.79
C PHE A 102 27.51 18.60 -62.67
N VAL A 103 26.32 19.01 -62.23
CA VAL A 103 25.14 18.12 -62.19
C VAL A 103 24.07 18.75 -63.09
N GLY A 104 24.00 18.26 -64.33
CA GLY A 104 23.18 18.88 -65.37
C GLY A 104 23.64 20.30 -65.71
N ASN A 105 22.75 21.29 -65.59
CA ASN A 105 23.11 22.71 -65.74
C ASN A 105 23.46 23.37 -64.39
N ARG A 106 23.52 22.61 -63.28
CA ARG A 106 23.91 23.10 -61.95
C ARG A 106 25.41 22.87 -61.76
N ILE A 107 26.09 23.86 -61.15
CA ILE A 107 27.53 23.81 -60.91
C ILE A 107 27.73 23.89 -59.41
N PHE A 108 28.48 22.95 -58.87
CA PHE A 108 28.78 22.83 -57.46
C PHE A 108 30.28 23.04 -57.24
N ILE A 109 30.62 23.70 -56.15
CA ILE A 109 32.00 23.94 -55.72
C ILE A 109 32.13 23.34 -54.33
N ASN A 110 32.82 22.19 -54.20
CA ASN A 110 32.86 21.40 -52.96
C ASN A 110 31.48 21.24 -52.30
N GLY A 111 30.47 20.87 -53.10
CA GLY A 111 29.10 20.63 -52.64
C GLY A 111 28.21 21.87 -52.55
N ALA A 112 28.77 23.09 -52.54
CA ALA A 112 27.98 24.33 -52.54
C ALA A 112 27.49 24.67 -53.96
N GLU A 113 26.19 24.85 -54.16
CA GLU A 113 25.62 25.15 -55.47
C GLU A 113 25.85 26.62 -55.84
N MET A 114 26.32 26.84 -57.07
CA MET A 114 26.44 28.14 -57.68
C MET A 114 25.09 28.66 -58.23
N ILE A 115 24.39 29.39 -57.37
CA ILE A 115 23.05 29.93 -57.62
C ILE A 115 23.05 31.20 -58.51
N VAL A 116 24.07 32.06 -58.41
CA VAL A 116 24.23 33.21 -59.32
C VAL A 116 25.63 33.20 -59.90
N ARG A 117 25.72 33.31 -61.22
CA ARG A 117 26.95 33.01 -61.96
C ARG A 117 27.46 34.22 -62.71
N ASN A 118 28.78 34.28 -62.86
CA ASN A 118 29.48 35.21 -63.74
C ASN A 118 29.24 36.70 -63.44
N ILE A 119 29.16 37.09 -62.16
CA ILE A 119 29.06 38.51 -61.79
C ILE A 119 30.43 39.16 -61.88
N GLN A 120 30.65 39.94 -62.95
CA GLN A 120 31.98 40.44 -63.27
C GLN A 120 32.32 41.74 -62.52
N GLY A 121 33.41 41.70 -61.76
CA GLY A 121 34.13 42.86 -61.25
C GLY A 121 35.29 43.27 -62.17
N ASN A 122 35.93 44.39 -61.87
CA ASN A 122 37.05 44.91 -62.67
C ASN A 122 38.35 44.11 -62.52
N ASN A 123 38.48 43.40 -61.41
CA ASN A 123 39.66 42.66 -60.97
C ASN A 123 39.31 41.18 -60.69
N GLY A 124 38.21 40.68 -61.25
CA GLY A 124 37.79 39.31 -60.99
C GLY A 124 36.33 38.97 -61.26
N MET A 125 35.93 37.79 -60.80
CA MET A 125 34.58 37.25 -60.91
C MET A 125 34.00 36.97 -59.51
N VAL A 126 32.70 37.19 -59.35
CA VAL A 126 31.94 36.73 -58.18
C VAL A 126 30.87 35.77 -58.64
N HIS A 127 30.78 34.64 -57.98
CA HIS A 127 29.68 33.69 -58.10
C HIS A 127 29.03 33.57 -56.73
N ILE A 128 27.70 33.57 -56.66
CA ILE A 128 26.98 33.41 -55.40
C ILE A 128 26.67 31.93 -55.21
N ILE A 129 26.93 31.43 -54.01
CA ILE A 129 26.69 30.05 -53.61
C ILE A 129 25.68 29.97 -52.47
N ASP A 130 24.98 28.85 -52.37
CA ASP A 130 23.91 28.61 -51.40
C ASP A 130 24.38 28.09 -50.03
N THR A 131 25.66 27.73 -49.89
CA THR A 131 26.25 27.17 -48.66
C THR A 131 27.70 27.66 -48.51
N VAL A 132 28.20 27.69 -47.27
CA VAL A 132 29.60 28.04 -46.96
C VAL A 132 30.51 26.84 -47.22
N ILE A 133 31.57 27.04 -48.00
CA ILE A 133 32.58 26.03 -48.32
C ILE A 133 33.42 25.74 -47.05
N PRO A 134 33.35 24.52 -46.50
CA PRO A 134 33.98 24.19 -45.22
C PRO A 134 35.52 24.18 -45.29
N LYS A 135 36.14 24.27 -44.12
CA LYS A 135 37.60 24.29 -43.93
C LYS A 135 38.18 22.87 -44.15
N SER A 136 38.65 22.51 -45.35
CA SER A 136 39.39 21.23 -45.58
C SER A 136 40.71 21.17 -44.77
N SER A 137 40.85 20.24 -43.83
CA SER A 137 42.03 20.06 -42.97
C SER A 137 43.17 19.34 -43.70
N THR A 138 44.37 19.90 -43.69
CA THR A 138 45.61 19.35 -44.29
C THR A 138 46.38 18.42 -43.35
N THR A 139 45.71 17.69 -42.47
CA THR A 139 46.31 16.58 -41.73
C THR A 139 45.82 15.30 -42.36
N GLU A 140 46.76 14.41 -42.69
CA GLU A 140 46.49 13.03 -43.06
C GLU A 140 45.50 12.43 -42.05
N THR A 141 44.24 12.35 -42.46
CA THR A 141 43.08 12.00 -41.62
C THR A 141 42.68 10.58 -42.00
N THR A 142 42.54 9.70 -41.01
CA THR A 142 41.98 8.37 -41.19
C THR A 142 40.47 8.45 -41.47
N VAL A 143 39.86 7.39 -41.98
CA VAL A 143 38.41 7.30 -42.24
C VAL A 143 37.61 7.64 -40.97
N MET A 144 38.02 7.14 -39.80
CA MET A 144 37.38 7.52 -38.54
C MET A 144 37.47 9.03 -38.27
N SER A 145 38.64 9.64 -38.50
CA SER A 145 38.80 11.08 -38.29
C SER A 145 38.07 11.94 -39.33
N VAL A 146 37.81 11.40 -40.53
CA VAL A 146 36.95 12.06 -41.53
C VAL A 146 35.51 12.11 -41.04
N ILE A 147 35.01 11.01 -40.47
CA ILE A 147 33.65 10.91 -39.93
C ILE A 147 33.50 11.73 -38.64
N ARG A 148 34.42 11.59 -37.67
CA ARG A 148 34.42 12.37 -36.41
C ARG A 148 34.42 13.89 -36.62
N ASN A 149 35.13 14.37 -37.64
CA ASN A 149 35.23 15.81 -37.94
C ASN A 149 34.14 16.29 -38.91
N SER A 150 33.27 15.40 -39.37
CA SER A 150 32.17 15.75 -40.26
C SER A 150 30.98 16.30 -39.48
N THR A 151 30.36 17.36 -39.99
CA THR A 151 29.09 17.89 -39.46
C THR A 151 27.86 17.15 -40.00
N GLU A 152 28.06 16.13 -40.83
CA GLU A 152 26.97 15.37 -41.49
C GLU A 152 26.93 13.90 -41.07
N HIS A 153 27.82 13.44 -40.18
CA HIS A 153 27.93 12.05 -39.76
C HIS A 153 28.07 11.93 -38.23
N ILE A 154 27.42 12.83 -37.48
CA ILE A 154 27.44 12.83 -36.02
C ILE A 154 26.88 11.52 -35.49
N PHE A 155 25.71 11.10 -35.99
CA PHE A 155 25.04 9.86 -35.60
C PHE A 155 25.87 8.63 -35.96
N LEU A 156 26.42 8.59 -37.18
CA LEU A 156 27.31 7.50 -37.59
C LEU A 156 28.60 7.44 -36.74
N SER A 157 29.19 8.58 -36.40
CA SER A 157 30.38 8.63 -35.55
C SER A 157 30.11 8.04 -34.16
N GLN A 158 28.96 8.39 -33.56
CA GLN A 158 28.51 7.84 -32.29
C GLN A 158 28.23 6.34 -32.39
N MET A 159 27.54 5.91 -33.45
CA MET A 159 27.22 4.51 -33.71
C MET A 159 28.48 3.63 -33.78
N VAL A 160 29.52 4.11 -34.48
CA VAL A 160 30.82 3.42 -34.58
C VAL A 160 31.57 3.36 -33.25
N GLU A 161 31.53 4.45 -32.46
CA GLU A 161 32.17 4.51 -31.14
C GLU A 161 31.49 3.60 -30.11
N ASN A 162 30.15 3.52 -30.16
CA ASN A 162 29.36 2.69 -29.24
C ASN A 162 29.70 1.19 -29.34
N VAL A 163 30.10 0.71 -30.52
CA VAL A 163 30.49 -0.69 -30.74
C VAL A 163 31.99 -0.91 -30.87
N GLU A 164 32.80 0.07 -30.45
CA GLU A 164 34.27 -0.02 -30.42
C GLU A 164 34.90 -0.33 -31.81
N MET A 165 34.26 0.10 -32.91
CA MET A 165 34.78 -0.07 -34.28
C MET A 165 35.66 1.11 -34.73
N ASP A 166 35.82 2.14 -33.91
CA ASP A 166 36.58 3.34 -34.23
C ASP A 166 38.08 3.06 -34.41
N ASP A 167 38.64 2.10 -33.67
CA ASP A 167 40.01 1.61 -33.84
C ASP A 167 40.23 0.96 -35.21
N TYR A 168 39.28 0.15 -35.68
CA TYR A 168 39.36 -0.50 -37.00
C TYR A 168 39.35 0.55 -38.13
N LEU A 169 38.51 1.57 -38.02
CA LEU A 169 38.41 2.67 -38.99
C LEU A 169 39.55 3.71 -38.87
N ALA A 170 40.32 3.68 -37.78
CA ALA A 170 41.51 4.49 -37.58
C ALA A 170 42.81 3.79 -38.01
N THR A 171 42.80 2.45 -38.14
CA THR A 171 43.97 1.65 -38.53
C THR A 171 44.25 1.71 -40.03
N GLU A 172 45.51 1.52 -40.48
CA GLU A 172 45.94 1.55 -41.91
C GLU A 172 45.40 0.39 -42.78
N ASN A 173 44.09 0.14 -42.74
CA ASN A 173 43.38 -0.79 -43.61
C ASN A 173 42.84 -0.03 -44.81
N ASN A 174 43.18 -0.43 -46.05
CA ASN A 174 42.67 0.21 -47.28
C ASN A 174 41.17 -0.05 -47.47
N ILE A 175 40.32 0.85 -46.97
CA ILE A 175 38.87 0.66 -46.97
C ILE A 175 38.12 1.71 -47.79
N THR A 176 36.92 1.36 -48.24
CA THR A 176 35.90 2.32 -48.68
C THR A 176 34.72 2.21 -47.74
N PHE A 177 34.33 3.33 -47.12
CA PHE A 177 33.19 3.39 -46.22
C PHE A 177 32.06 4.19 -46.88
N PHE A 178 30.94 3.54 -47.17
CA PHE A 178 29.71 4.20 -47.60
C PHE A 178 28.98 4.72 -46.35
N ALA A 179 29.24 5.96 -45.96
CA ALA A 179 28.82 6.53 -44.68
C ALA A 179 27.41 7.17 -44.79
N PRO A 180 26.38 6.68 -44.07
CA PRO A 180 25.08 7.34 -44.02
C PRO A 180 25.18 8.70 -43.33
N ASN A 181 24.51 9.71 -43.88
CA ASN A 181 24.46 11.05 -43.30
C ASN A 181 23.46 11.15 -42.13
N ASP A 182 23.51 12.24 -41.35
CA ASP A 182 22.65 12.43 -40.18
C ASP A 182 21.16 12.43 -40.53
N ASP A 183 20.80 12.97 -41.70
CA ASP A 183 19.45 12.90 -42.28
C ASP A 183 18.94 11.45 -42.46
N ALA A 184 19.83 10.49 -42.74
CA ALA A 184 19.46 9.09 -42.89
C ALA A 184 18.98 8.50 -41.56
N PHE A 185 19.56 8.94 -40.44
CA PHE A 185 19.16 8.54 -39.09
C PHE A 185 17.91 9.32 -38.65
N LEU A 186 17.85 10.63 -38.89
CA LEU A 186 16.69 11.47 -38.52
C LEU A 186 15.39 11.11 -39.28
N ARG A 187 15.48 10.35 -40.37
CA ARG A 187 14.31 9.84 -41.12
C ARG A 187 13.79 8.49 -40.61
N LEU A 188 14.48 7.88 -39.65
CA LEU A 188 14.01 6.65 -39.02
C LEU A 188 12.84 6.95 -38.09
N SER A 189 11.95 5.98 -37.90
CA SER A 189 11.02 6.01 -36.77
C SER A 189 11.81 5.91 -35.46
N ASP A 190 11.23 6.37 -34.35
CA ASP A 190 11.87 6.30 -33.04
C ASP A 190 12.34 4.88 -32.72
N GLU A 191 11.49 3.87 -32.96
CA GLU A 191 11.81 2.44 -32.82
C GLU A 191 13.03 1.99 -33.65
N LYS A 192 13.12 2.41 -34.92
CA LYS A 192 14.25 2.07 -35.79
C LYS A 192 15.51 2.87 -35.44
N PHE A 193 15.34 4.08 -34.93
CA PHE A 193 16.44 4.92 -34.46
C PHE A 193 17.06 4.31 -33.19
N GLN A 194 16.23 3.88 -32.23
CA GLN A 194 16.69 3.19 -31.03
C GLN A 194 17.47 1.91 -31.38
N ARG A 195 17.04 1.14 -32.39
CA ARG A 195 17.79 -0.07 -32.81
C ARG A 195 19.23 0.20 -33.28
N PHE A 196 19.55 1.39 -33.82
CA PHE A 196 20.92 1.74 -34.23
C PHE A 196 21.76 2.39 -33.12
N PHE A 197 21.14 2.76 -31.99
CA PHE A 197 21.80 3.40 -30.85
C PHE A 197 21.53 2.69 -29.50
N GLY A 198 20.88 1.53 -29.54
CA GLY A 198 20.52 0.69 -28.40
C GLY A 198 21.53 -0.42 -28.14
N ASN A 199 21.11 -1.43 -27.39
CA ASN A 199 22.02 -2.44 -26.82
C ASN A 199 22.43 -3.56 -27.79
N ASP A 200 21.81 -3.66 -28.97
CA ASP A 200 22.13 -4.69 -29.97
C ASP A 200 23.42 -4.37 -30.74
N THR A 201 24.55 -4.51 -30.03
CA THR A 201 25.88 -4.25 -30.56
C THR A 201 26.24 -5.15 -31.75
N ARG A 202 25.66 -6.36 -31.84
CA ARG A 202 25.98 -7.32 -32.91
C ARG A 202 25.33 -6.94 -34.23
N TYR A 203 24.07 -6.54 -34.22
CA TYR A 203 23.42 -5.98 -35.41
C TYR A 203 24.05 -4.67 -35.85
N ILE A 204 24.37 -3.76 -34.91
CA ILE A 204 25.05 -2.50 -35.20
C ILE A 204 26.41 -2.75 -35.88
N ILE A 205 27.19 -3.71 -35.38
CA ILE A 205 28.46 -4.14 -36.01
C ILE A 205 28.20 -4.71 -37.42
N ASP A 206 27.20 -5.56 -37.62
CA ASP A 206 26.92 -6.15 -38.93
C ASP A 206 26.46 -5.09 -39.96
N VAL A 207 25.64 -4.14 -39.53
CA VAL A 207 25.24 -2.98 -40.34
C VAL A 207 26.46 -2.14 -40.69
N ILE A 208 27.34 -1.80 -39.73
CA ILE A 208 28.57 -1.04 -40.04
C ILE A 208 29.45 -1.83 -41.03
N ASN A 209 29.62 -3.13 -40.82
CA ASN A 209 30.36 -4.01 -41.72
C ASN A 209 29.74 -4.06 -43.13
N PHE A 210 28.42 -3.98 -43.25
CA PHE A 210 27.73 -3.93 -44.54
C PHE A 210 28.03 -2.65 -45.34
N HIS A 211 28.40 -1.56 -44.66
CA HIS A 211 28.76 -0.29 -45.28
C HIS A 211 30.25 -0.18 -45.63
N ILE A 212 31.08 -1.13 -45.21
CA ILE A 212 32.53 -1.10 -45.41
C ILE A 212 32.92 -2.12 -46.48
N VAL A 213 33.81 -1.73 -47.39
CA VAL A 213 34.50 -2.62 -48.32
C VAL A 213 36.00 -2.55 -48.06
N GLU A 214 36.67 -3.69 -47.88
CA GLU A 214 38.13 -3.80 -47.69
C GLU A 214 38.93 -3.57 -48.98
N LYS A 215 38.62 -2.47 -49.69
CA LYS A 215 39.34 -1.98 -50.86
C LYS A 215 39.09 -0.49 -50.99
N ILE A 216 40.10 0.29 -51.36
CA ILE A 216 39.90 1.66 -51.86
C ILE A 216 39.26 1.59 -53.25
N ILE A 217 38.07 2.16 -53.39
CA ILE A 217 37.30 2.21 -54.63
C ILE A 217 37.21 3.67 -55.06
N GLU A 218 37.92 4.02 -56.13
CA GLU A 218 37.87 5.37 -56.71
C GLU A 218 36.53 5.58 -57.42
N PHE A 219 36.11 6.84 -57.60
CA PHE A 219 34.79 7.14 -58.16
C PHE A 219 34.61 6.56 -59.57
N GLU A 220 35.69 6.49 -60.36
CA GLU A 220 35.70 5.89 -61.70
C GLU A 220 35.47 4.37 -61.70
N GLU A 221 35.72 3.69 -60.58
CA GLU A 221 35.49 2.24 -60.43
C GLU A 221 34.02 1.92 -60.10
N LEU A 222 33.21 2.90 -59.69
CA LEU A 222 31.77 2.77 -59.41
C LEU A 222 30.95 2.73 -60.72
N THR A 223 31.21 1.72 -61.56
CA THR A 223 30.53 1.53 -62.85
C THR A 223 29.19 0.80 -62.70
N HIS A 224 28.24 1.03 -63.61
CA HIS A 224 26.93 0.37 -63.58
C HIS A 224 27.08 -1.16 -63.60
N ASN A 225 26.40 -1.85 -62.68
CA ASN A 225 26.50 -3.28 -62.36
C ASN A 225 27.83 -3.74 -61.74
N ALA A 226 28.70 -2.84 -61.30
CA ALA A 226 29.85 -3.23 -60.48
C ALA A 226 29.35 -3.88 -59.18
N MET A 227 29.98 -4.98 -58.78
CA MET A 227 29.68 -5.68 -57.54
C MET A 227 30.92 -5.67 -56.65
N PHE A 228 30.73 -5.32 -55.39
CA PHE A 228 31.72 -5.36 -54.33
C PHE A 228 31.24 -6.27 -53.21
N THR A 229 32.15 -6.75 -52.38
CA THR A 229 31.82 -7.55 -51.20
C THR A 229 32.04 -6.66 -49.98
N ALA A 230 30.98 -6.46 -49.20
CA ALA A 230 31.06 -5.76 -47.93
C ALA A 230 31.84 -6.60 -46.90
N LEU A 231 32.23 -5.98 -45.79
CA LEU A 231 33.03 -6.62 -44.74
C LEU A 231 32.25 -7.77 -44.06
N ASN A 232 30.91 -7.71 -44.02
CA ASN A 232 30.07 -8.83 -43.55
C ASN A 232 29.88 -9.95 -44.59
N GLY A 233 30.54 -9.88 -45.75
CA GLY A 233 30.52 -10.91 -46.79
C GLY A 233 29.40 -10.78 -47.82
N GLN A 234 28.46 -9.86 -47.63
CA GLN A 234 27.36 -9.65 -48.58
C GLN A 234 27.76 -8.81 -49.79
N LYS A 235 26.96 -8.86 -50.86
CA LYS A 235 27.27 -8.14 -52.11
C LYS A 235 26.63 -6.76 -52.15
N LEU A 236 27.45 -5.76 -52.45
CA LEU A 236 27.02 -4.41 -52.76
C LEU A 236 27.06 -4.19 -54.28
N THR A 237 25.94 -3.79 -54.88
CA THR A 237 25.82 -3.59 -56.33
C THR A 237 25.63 -2.12 -56.67
N ILE A 238 26.42 -1.63 -57.62
CA ILE A 238 26.31 -0.28 -58.15
C ILE A 238 25.29 -0.22 -59.27
N THR A 239 24.32 0.69 -59.15
CA THR A 239 23.40 1.04 -60.23
C THR A 239 23.57 2.52 -60.56
N ILE A 240 23.87 2.82 -61.82
CA ILE A 240 23.86 4.20 -62.32
C ILE A 240 22.55 4.47 -63.05
N ASP A 241 21.81 5.50 -62.64
CA ASP A 241 20.62 5.98 -63.34
C ASP A 241 21.02 6.84 -64.55
N VAL A 242 20.74 6.34 -65.75
CA VAL A 242 20.98 7.04 -67.01
C VAL A 242 19.63 7.60 -67.47
N PRO A 243 19.39 8.91 -67.30
CA PRO A 243 20.21 10.00 -67.85
C PRO A 243 20.84 10.95 -66.81
N ASN A 244 20.67 10.68 -65.51
CA ASN A 244 20.99 11.64 -64.44
C ASN A 244 22.40 11.49 -63.85
N THR A 245 23.17 10.47 -64.26
CA THR A 245 24.53 10.15 -63.74
C THR A 245 24.57 9.98 -62.21
N ILE A 246 23.43 9.67 -61.60
CA ILE A 246 23.32 9.44 -60.16
C ILE A 246 23.74 8.00 -59.88
N THR A 247 24.76 7.83 -59.06
CA THR A 247 25.28 6.52 -58.64
C THR A 247 24.56 6.07 -57.37
N PHE A 248 24.02 4.86 -57.42
CA PHE A 248 23.39 4.18 -56.29
C PHE A 248 24.21 2.95 -55.91
N ILE A 249 24.29 2.67 -54.61
CA ILE A 249 24.85 1.44 -54.03
C ILE A 249 23.72 0.71 -53.30
N ASN A 250 23.42 -0.53 -53.69
CA ASN A 250 22.25 -1.28 -53.20
C ASN A 250 20.96 -0.44 -53.16
N ASN A 251 20.69 0.29 -54.25
CA ASN A 251 19.56 1.22 -54.41
C ASN A 251 19.57 2.46 -53.49
N VAL A 252 20.64 2.72 -52.75
CA VAL A 252 20.85 3.94 -51.97
C VAL A 252 21.73 4.92 -52.74
N LYS A 253 21.29 6.18 -52.84
CA LYS A 253 22.02 7.21 -53.58
C LYS A 253 23.29 7.64 -52.85
N ILE A 254 24.39 7.74 -53.58
CA ILE A 254 25.63 8.36 -53.13
C ILE A 254 25.53 9.88 -53.37
N GLN A 255 25.68 10.69 -52.31
CA GLN A 255 25.45 12.14 -52.34
C GLN A 255 26.68 12.94 -52.82
N PHE A 256 27.90 12.54 -52.42
CA PHE A 256 29.14 13.25 -52.74
C PHE A 256 30.19 12.33 -53.39
N ALA A 257 31.08 12.92 -54.21
CA ALA A 257 32.29 12.24 -54.67
C ALA A 257 33.26 12.10 -53.49
N GLY A 258 33.63 10.88 -53.15
CA GLY A 258 34.15 10.50 -51.82
C GLY A 258 35.34 11.31 -51.29
N ILE A 259 35.38 11.46 -49.96
CA ILE A 259 36.44 12.15 -49.22
C ILE A 259 37.59 11.18 -49.02
N ARG A 260 38.79 11.53 -49.51
CA ARG A 260 39.99 10.70 -49.38
C ARG A 260 40.65 10.87 -48.02
N ALA A 261 40.77 9.76 -47.30
CA ALA A 261 41.52 9.58 -46.06
C ALA A 261 42.87 8.86 -46.33
N VAL A 262 43.75 8.76 -45.33
CA VAL A 262 45.02 8.03 -45.49
C VAL A 262 44.87 6.52 -45.58
N ASN A 263 43.87 5.98 -44.91
CA ASN A 263 43.54 4.56 -44.91
C ASN A 263 42.32 4.27 -45.79
N GLY A 264 41.69 5.24 -46.46
CA GLY A 264 40.48 4.91 -47.22
C GLY A 264 39.79 6.04 -47.94
N ILE A 265 38.58 5.78 -48.41
CA ILE A 265 37.67 6.77 -48.99
C ILE A 265 36.31 6.68 -48.29
N VAL A 266 35.71 7.83 -47.98
CA VAL A 266 34.35 7.93 -47.41
C VAL A 266 33.39 8.47 -48.47
N TYR A 267 32.36 7.70 -48.84
CA TYR A 267 31.28 8.16 -49.70
C TYR A 267 30.01 8.37 -48.86
N THR A 268 29.50 9.59 -48.82
CA THR A 268 28.26 9.87 -48.09
C THR A 268 27.04 9.34 -48.83
N ILE A 269 26.15 8.65 -48.13
CA ILE A 269 24.92 8.07 -48.67
C ILE A 269 23.68 8.58 -47.91
N GLU A 270 22.53 8.61 -48.57
CA GLU A 270 21.32 9.27 -48.04
C GLU A 270 20.38 8.38 -47.21
N LYS A 271 20.71 7.10 -47.09
CA LYS A 271 19.99 6.09 -46.30
C LYS A 271 20.98 5.10 -45.71
N ILE A 272 20.61 4.50 -44.59
CA ILE A 272 21.33 3.37 -44.00
C ILE A 272 21.05 2.14 -44.87
N MET A 273 22.09 1.44 -45.32
CA MET A 273 22.00 0.15 -45.99
C MET A 273 21.84 -0.95 -44.94
N VAL A 274 20.89 -1.87 -45.14
CA VAL A 274 20.64 -2.99 -44.23
C VAL A 274 20.98 -4.30 -44.94
N PRO A 275 21.75 -5.20 -44.31
CA PRO A 275 22.13 -6.49 -44.91
C PRO A 275 20.94 -7.42 -45.22
N GLU A 276 21.06 -8.23 -46.30
CA GLU A 276 20.15 -9.33 -46.67
C GLU A 276 20.84 -10.74 -46.69
N PRO A 277 20.21 -11.79 -46.12
CA PRO A 277 18.95 -11.73 -45.41
C PRO A 277 19.12 -10.82 -44.20
N LEU A 278 18.01 -10.16 -43.82
CA LEU A 278 17.92 -9.60 -42.47
C LEU A 278 18.41 -10.71 -41.52
N PRO A 279 19.18 -10.39 -40.47
CA PRO A 279 19.59 -11.42 -39.52
C PRO A 279 18.37 -12.28 -39.21
N GLU A 280 18.50 -13.61 -39.32
CA GLU A 280 17.36 -14.49 -39.08
C GLU A 280 16.90 -14.21 -37.65
N ILE A 281 15.82 -13.45 -37.49
CA ILE A 281 15.31 -13.10 -36.17
C ILE A 281 14.48 -14.30 -35.81
N THR A 282 15.00 -15.15 -34.93
CA THR A 282 14.17 -16.18 -34.30
C THR A 282 13.23 -15.53 -33.29
N ILE A 283 12.25 -16.28 -32.80
CA ILE A 283 11.40 -15.83 -31.68
C ILE A 283 12.27 -15.42 -30.48
N GLU A 284 13.33 -16.18 -30.19
CA GLU A 284 14.30 -15.85 -29.15
C GLU A 284 14.98 -14.50 -29.39
N ASP A 285 15.51 -14.29 -30.60
CA ASP A 285 16.21 -13.04 -30.95
C ASP A 285 15.26 -11.84 -30.89
N TYR A 286 13.99 -12.02 -31.31
CA TYR A 286 12.96 -10.97 -31.19
C TYR A 286 12.72 -10.56 -29.74
N VAL A 287 12.61 -11.53 -28.82
CA VAL A 287 12.38 -11.26 -27.40
C VAL A 287 13.59 -10.54 -26.79
N ARG A 288 14.81 -11.01 -27.05
CA ARG A 288 16.04 -10.42 -26.48
C ARG A 288 16.39 -9.04 -27.04
N GLU A 289 15.98 -8.74 -28.27
CA GLU A 289 16.17 -7.42 -28.89
C GLU A 289 15.09 -6.39 -28.46
N SER A 290 14.05 -6.82 -27.74
CA SER A 290 12.89 -6.00 -27.39
C SER A 290 13.02 -5.31 -26.03
N GLU A 291 12.85 -3.98 -26.01
CA GLU A 291 12.80 -3.18 -24.78
C GLU A 291 11.56 -3.44 -23.90
N PHE A 292 10.54 -4.12 -24.43
CA PHE A 292 9.28 -4.44 -23.72
C PHE A 292 9.22 -5.86 -23.16
N HIS A 293 10.28 -6.65 -23.29
CA HIS A 293 10.26 -8.09 -22.97
C HIS A 293 11.43 -8.49 -22.06
N THR A 294 11.92 -7.57 -21.23
CA THR A 294 13.05 -7.83 -20.33
C THR A 294 12.71 -8.90 -19.28
N THR A 295 11.49 -8.91 -18.73
CA THR A 295 11.04 -9.96 -17.81
C THR A 295 10.78 -11.28 -18.54
N LEU A 296 10.27 -11.22 -19.78
CA LEU A 296 10.06 -12.40 -20.62
C LEU A 296 11.38 -13.07 -20.99
N GLU A 297 12.44 -12.30 -21.26
CA GLU A 297 13.79 -12.83 -21.52
C GLU A 297 14.28 -13.68 -20.34
N ILE A 298 14.15 -13.16 -19.11
CA ILE A 298 14.51 -13.89 -17.89
C ILE A 298 13.65 -15.15 -17.76
N ALA A 299 12.33 -15.05 -17.99
CA ALA A 299 11.42 -16.19 -17.92
C ALA A 299 11.77 -17.31 -18.92
N ILE A 300 12.18 -16.95 -20.14
CA ILE A 300 12.63 -17.88 -21.18
C ILE A 300 13.92 -18.59 -20.78
N ASP A 301 14.87 -17.85 -20.18
CA ASP A 301 16.13 -18.39 -19.70
C ASP A 301 15.93 -19.39 -18.56
N GLU A 302 15.16 -19.00 -17.53
CA GLU A 302 14.95 -19.82 -16.33
C GLU A 302 14.01 -21.02 -16.56
N SER A 303 13.05 -20.92 -17.50
CA SER A 303 12.20 -22.06 -17.92
C SER A 303 12.92 -23.08 -18.83
N GLY A 304 14.09 -22.72 -19.36
CA GLY A 304 14.80 -23.52 -20.35
C GLY A 304 14.08 -23.63 -21.70
N LEU A 305 13.28 -22.64 -22.07
CA LEU A 305 12.55 -22.59 -23.35
C LEU A 305 13.42 -22.07 -24.52
N SER A 306 14.53 -21.39 -24.21
CA SER A 306 15.46 -20.80 -25.18
C SER A 306 15.89 -21.73 -26.34
N PRO A 307 16.24 -23.02 -26.12
CA PRO A 307 16.59 -23.91 -27.24
C PRO A 307 15.44 -24.22 -28.20
N ILE A 308 14.18 -24.08 -27.75
CA ILE A 308 12.98 -24.31 -28.57
C ILE A 308 12.67 -23.07 -29.39
N LEU A 309 12.72 -21.89 -28.77
CA LEU A 309 12.47 -20.61 -29.44
C LEU A 309 13.58 -20.18 -30.40
N SER A 310 14.77 -20.78 -30.27
CA SER A 310 15.90 -20.60 -31.20
C SER A 310 15.96 -21.66 -32.31
N ALA A 311 15.16 -22.73 -32.24
CA ALA A 311 15.22 -23.84 -33.20
C ALA A 311 14.37 -23.56 -34.45
N ASP A 312 14.80 -24.11 -35.59
CA ASP A 312 14.00 -24.12 -36.82
C ASP A 312 12.65 -24.82 -36.58
N GLY A 313 11.55 -24.12 -36.86
CA GLY A 313 10.20 -24.63 -36.66
C GLY A 313 9.14 -23.70 -37.25
N ASP A 314 7.90 -24.16 -37.21
CA ASP A 314 6.72 -23.33 -37.45
C ASP A 314 6.06 -23.12 -36.09
N TRP A 315 6.34 -22.00 -35.43
CA TRP A 315 5.78 -21.67 -34.13
C TRP A 315 4.89 -20.44 -34.19
N THR A 316 3.91 -20.36 -33.30
CA THR A 316 3.23 -19.12 -32.95
C THR A 316 3.48 -18.87 -31.48
N PHE A 317 4.12 -17.75 -31.16
CA PHE A 317 4.49 -17.38 -29.81
C PHE A 317 3.72 -16.13 -29.38
N PHE A 318 3.11 -16.22 -28.22
CA PHE A 318 2.39 -15.11 -27.60
C PHE A 318 3.33 -14.46 -26.59
N ALA A 319 3.88 -13.28 -26.90
CA ALA A 319 4.90 -12.62 -26.10
C ALA A 319 4.26 -11.59 -25.15
N PRO A 320 4.14 -11.86 -23.84
CA PRO A 320 3.62 -10.89 -22.88
C PRO A 320 4.65 -9.80 -22.59
N THR A 321 4.23 -8.53 -22.56
CA THR A 321 5.12 -7.38 -22.26
C THR A 321 5.58 -7.32 -20.80
N ASP A 322 6.56 -6.48 -20.48
CA ASP A 322 6.99 -6.24 -19.09
C ASP A 322 5.81 -5.71 -18.24
N GLU A 323 4.99 -4.79 -18.77
CA GLU A 323 3.74 -4.36 -18.12
C GLU A 323 2.74 -5.52 -17.89
N ALA A 324 2.82 -6.59 -18.69
CA ALA A 324 1.97 -7.78 -18.53
C ALA A 324 2.44 -8.62 -17.35
N PHE A 325 3.76 -8.70 -17.12
CA PHE A 325 4.34 -9.32 -15.93
C PHE A 325 4.16 -8.46 -14.68
N GLU A 326 4.20 -7.13 -14.78
CA GLU A 326 3.91 -6.22 -13.66
C GLU A 326 2.45 -6.31 -13.18
N LYS A 327 1.53 -6.81 -14.01
CA LYS A 327 0.15 -7.13 -13.60
C LYS A 327 0.07 -8.40 -12.74
N MET A 328 1.14 -9.20 -12.68
CA MET A 328 1.25 -10.31 -11.74
C MET A 328 1.71 -9.80 -10.38
N ASP A 329 1.37 -10.54 -9.33
CA ASP A 329 1.87 -10.24 -8.00
C ASP A 329 3.41 -10.37 -7.97
N GLU A 330 4.09 -9.37 -7.38
CA GLU A 330 5.56 -9.27 -7.37
C GLU A 330 6.21 -10.46 -6.65
N ALA A 331 5.59 -10.98 -5.59
CA ALA A 331 6.09 -12.16 -4.89
C ALA A 331 5.88 -13.43 -5.72
N THR A 332 4.72 -13.59 -6.37
CA THR A 332 4.50 -14.71 -7.30
C THR A 332 5.51 -14.68 -8.46
N LEU A 333 5.79 -13.50 -9.03
CA LEU A 333 6.75 -13.34 -10.12
C LEU A 333 8.18 -13.69 -9.69
N ASP A 334 8.62 -13.21 -8.52
CA ASP A 334 9.94 -13.52 -7.97
C ASP A 334 10.10 -15.03 -7.69
N LEU A 335 9.06 -15.66 -7.11
CA LEU A 335 9.05 -17.11 -6.87
C LEU A 335 9.11 -17.93 -8.16
N LEU A 336 8.37 -17.53 -9.20
CA LEU A 336 8.39 -18.21 -10.50
C LEU A 336 9.76 -18.10 -11.16
N LEU A 337 10.35 -16.91 -11.18
CA LEU A 337 11.63 -16.65 -11.85
C LEU A 337 12.82 -17.29 -11.12
N ASN A 338 12.84 -17.27 -9.78
CA ASN A 338 14.03 -17.66 -9.02
C ASN A 338 13.95 -19.04 -8.35
N ASN A 339 12.75 -19.54 -8.06
CA ASN A 339 12.59 -20.68 -7.14
C ASN A 339 11.90 -21.90 -7.77
N PHE A 340 11.11 -21.73 -8.84
CA PHE A 340 10.28 -22.81 -9.42
C PHE A 340 10.34 -22.89 -10.96
N PRO A 341 11.49 -23.28 -11.55
CA PRO A 341 11.68 -23.31 -13.00
C PRO A 341 10.74 -24.29 -13.73
N GLY A 342 10.21 -25.31 -13.05
CA GLY A 342 9.21 -26.24 -13.60
C GLY A 342 7.83 -25.60 -13.81
N LEU A 343 7.35 -24.86 -12.81
CA LEU A 343 6.07 -24.14 -12.91
C LEU A 343 6.16 -22.97 -13.88
N LEU A 344 7.30 -22.27 -13.87
CA LEU A 344 7.62 -21.25 -14.87
C LEU A 344 7.62 -21.85 -16.28
N ARG A 345 8.15 -23.06 -16.45
CA ARG A 345 8.11 -23.77 -17.74
C ARG A 345 6.68 -24.08 -18.18
N ASP A 346 5.82 -24.60 -17.31
CA ASP A 346 4.42 -24.89 -17.65
C ASP A 346 3.65 -23.62 -18.05
N LEU A 347 3.91 -22.49 -17.37
CA LEU A 347 3.35 -21.18 -17.71
C LEU A 347 3.86 -20.68 -19.08
N MET A 348 5.15 -20.82 -19.37
CA MET A 348 5.72 -20.42 -20.66
C MET A 348 5.23 -21.31 -21.81
N ASP A 349 4.94 -22.59 -21.54
CA ASP A 349 4.38 -23.50 -22.52
C ASP A 349 2.94 -23.09 -22.95
N ASN A 350 2.17 -22.37 -22.13
CA ASN A 350 0.87 -21.78 -22.54
C ASN A 350 1.00 -20.76 -23.67
N HIS A 351 2.18 -20.15 -23.81
CA HIS A 351 2.44 -19.08 -24.76
C HIS A 351 2.94 -19.58 -26.11
N LEU A 352 3.09 -20.91 -26.26
CA LEU A 352 3.66 -21.52 -27.46
C LEU A 352 2.64 -22.44 -28.13
N VAL A 353 2.42 -22.23 -29.42
CA VAL A 353 1.56 -23.06 -30.27
C VAL A 353 2.37 -23.60 -31.44
N GLU A 354 2.19 -24.88 -31.78
CA GLU A 354 2.78 -25.48 -32.97
C GLU A 354 2.00 -25.07 -34.23
N GLY A 355 2.68 -24.40 -35.18
CA GLY A 355 2.15 -23.88 -36.43
C GLY A 355 2.34 -22.36 -36.57
N ARG A 356 2.34 -21.84 -37.81
CA ARG A 356 2.32 -20.39 -38.08
C ARG A 356 0.89 -19.92 -38.24
N PHE A 357 0.41 -19.15 -37.27
CA PHE A 357 -0.95 -18.62 -37.28
C PHE A 357 -0.92 -17.09 -37.23
N PHE A 358 -1.36 -16.47 -38.32
CA PHE A 358 -1.70 -15.05 -38.30
C PHE A 358 -3.00 -14.83 -37.50
N LEU A 359 -3.21 -13.63 -36.99
CA LEU A 359 -4.37 -13.33 -36.13
C LEU A 359 -5.71 -13.64 -36.82
N GLU A 360 -5.83 -13.39 -38.13
CA GLU A 360 -7.04 -13.71 -38.88
C GLU A 360 -7.30 -15.23 -39.00
N GLU A 361 -6.25 -16.03 -38.97
CA GLU A 361 -6.35 -17.50 -38.95
C GLU A 361 -6.75 -17.99 -37.56
N LEU A 362 -6.17 -17.39 -36.51
CA LEU A 362 -6.57 -17.66 -35.12
C LEU A 362 -8.05 -17.35 -34.89
N LYS A 363 -8.53 -16.19 -35.38
CA LYS A 363 -9.96 -15.83 -35.34
C LYS A 363 -10.85 -16.84 -36.06
N ALA A 364 -10.39 -17.37 -37.18
CA ALA A 364 -11.15 -18.36 -37.93
C ALA A 364 -11.20 -19.73 -37.24
N LEU A 365 -10.22 -20.04 -36.38
CA LEU A 365 -10.18 -21.26 -35.59
C LEU A 365 -11.04 -21.18 -34.32
N GLU A 366 -11.28 -19.98 -33.79
CA GLU A 366 -11.96 -19.69 -32.51
C GLU A 366 -11.26 -20.26 -31.28
N VAL A 367 -10.65 -21.45 -31.37
CA VAL A 367 -9.87 -22.13 -30.33
C VAL A 367 -8.64 -22.80 -30.94
N VAL A 368 -7.48 -22.66 -30.30
CA VAL A 368 -6.23 -23.37 -30.63
C VAL A 368 -5.59 -23.90 -29.35
N ASN A 369 -4.80 -24.97 -29.41
CA ASN A 369 -4.15 -25.54 -28.23
C ASN A 369 -2.66 -25.18 -28.20
N ALA A 370 -2.19 -24.74 -27.04
CA ALA A 370 -0.78 -24.58 -26.74
C ALA A 370 -0.07 -25.94 -26.66
N VAL A 371 1.27 -25.94 -26.62
CA VAL A 371 2.09 -27.16 -26.65
C VAL A 371 1.87 -28.09 -25.46
N ASN A 372 1.44 -27.55 -24.31
CA ASN A 372 1.06 -28.31 -23.12
C ASN A 372 -0.41 -28.76 -23.12
N GLY A 373 -1.17 -28.47 -24.19
CA GLY A 373 -2.58 -28.82 -24.33
C GLY A 373 -3.56 -27.77 -23.81
N PHE A 374 -3.08 -26.63 -23.32
CA PHE A 374 -3.90 -25.52 -22.87
C PHE A 374 -4.72 -24.90 -24.02
N GLU A 375 -6.03 -24.81 -23.86
CA GLU A 375 -6.93 -24.20 -24.86
C GLU A 375 -6.83 -22.67 -24.81
N LEU A 376 -6.57 -22.09 -25.97
CA LEU A 376 -6.49 -20.67 -26.23
C LEU A 376 -7.68 -20.26 -27.09
N ILE A 377 -8.61 -19.52 -26.51
CA ILE A 377 -9.87 -19.08 -27.09
C ILE A 377 -9.72 -17.67 -27.65
N ILE A 378 -10.08 -17.45 -28.90
CA ILE A 378 -9.93 -16.16 -29.57
C ILE A 378 -11.29 -15.48 -29.65
N LYS A 379 -11.36 -14.24 -29.17
CA LYS A 379 -12.58 -13.41 -29.15
C LYS A 379 -12.33 -12.06 -29.80
N GLU A 380 -13.29 -11.65 -30.63
CA GLU A 380 -13.35 -10.29 -31.18
C GLU A 380 -14.34 -9.48 -30.35
N GLU A 381 -13.85 -8.43 -29.69
CA GLU A 381 -14.65 -7.51 -28.89
C GLU A 381 -14.65 -6.10 -29.49
N ALA A 382 -15.51 -5.22 -28.98
CA ALA A 382 -15.69 -3.87 -29.53
C ALA A 382 -14.43 -2.99 -29.37
N ASP A 383 -13.57 -3.31 -28.40
CA ASP A 383 -12.37 -2.56 -28.06
C ASP A 383 -11.06 -3.27 -28.44
N GLY A 384 -11.11 -4.48 -29.02
CA GLY A 384 -9.95 -5.18 -29.56
C GLY A 384 -10.15 -6.69 -29.71
N ASP A 385 -9.09 -7.36 -30.16
CA ASP A 385 -9.02 -8.81 -30.24
C ASP A 385 -8.35 -9.36 -28.97
N TYR A 386 -8.89 -10.48 -28.47
CA TYR A 386 -8.44 -11.13 -27.25
C TYR A 386 -8.11 -12.59 -27.50
N ILE A 387 -7.07 -13.06 -26.83
CA ILE A 387 -6.79 -14.48 -26.62
C ILE A 387 -6.98 -14.76 -25.15
N ASN A 388 -7.99 -15.57 -24.87
CA ASN A 388 -8.60 -15.73 -23.57
C ASN A 388 -8.98 -14.37 -22.94
N LYS A 389 -8.27 -13.91 -21.91
CA LYS A 389 -8.45 -12.58 -21.30
C LYS A 389 -7.37 -11.57 -21.69
N SER A 390 -6.33 -11.99 -22.41
CA SER A 390 -5.22 -11.13 -22.82
C SER A 390 -5.49 -10.46 -24.16
N LYS A 391 -5.27 -9.15 -24.23
CA LYS A 391 -5.47 -8.34 -25.42
C LYS A 391 -4.26 -8.43 -26.34
N PHE A 392 -4.50 -8.57 -27.64
CA PHE A 392 -3.45 -8.41 -28.64
C PHE A 392 -3.04 -6.94 -28.77
N LEU A 393 -1.79 -6.61 -28.42
CA LEU A 393 -1.21 -5.27 -28.56
C LEU A 393 -0.59 -5.05 -29.95
N ILE A 394 0.27 -5.99 -30.34
CA ILE A 394 0.94 -6.02 -31.65
C ILE A 394 0.79 -7.43 -32.19
N ASN A 395 0.35 -7.59 -33.42
CA ASN A 395 0.08 -8.90 -33.99
C ASN A 395 0.84 -9.11 -35.29
N ASN A 396 0.95 -10.37 -35.69
CA ASN A 396 1.50 -10.78 -36.99
C ASN A 396 2.97 -10.37 -37.19
N ILE A 397 3.78 -10.41 -36.13
CA ILE A 397 5.21 -10.15 -36.25
C ILE A 397 5.85 -11.41 -36.82
N GLU A 398 6.27 -11.34 -38.08
CA GLU A 398 6.88 -12.47 -38.77
C GLU A 398 8.38 -12.58 -38.42
N VAL A 399 8.75 -13.75 -37.91
CA VAL A 399 10.12 -14.15 -37.57
C VAL A 399 10.48 -15.43 -38.31
N ASP A 400 11.76 -15.75 -38.42
CA ASP A 400 12.22 -16.80 -39.34
C ASP A 400 11.75 -18.19 -38.93
N ASN A 401 11.56 -18.46 -37.64
CA ASN A 401 11.02 -19.71 -37.11
C ASN A 401 9.57 -19.60 -36.59
N GLY A 402 8.82 -18.54 -36.91
CA GLY A 402 7.43 -18.43 -36.47
C GLY A 402 6.72 -17.10 -36.67
N ILE A 403 5.63 -16.91 -35.91
CA ILE A 403 4.89 -15.66 -35.77
C ILE A 403 4.87 -15.28 -34.29
N VAL A 404 5.14 -14.01 -33.98
CA VAL A 404 4.98 -13.45 -32.63
C VAL A 404 3.76 -12.54 -32.57
N HIS A 405 2.98 -12.68 -31.50
CA HIS A 405 1.91 -11.76 -31.13
C HIS A 405 2.17 -11.23 -29.71
N VAL A 406 2.26 -9.92 -29.57
CA VAL A 406 2.51 -9.24 -28.30
C VAL A 406 1.22 -9.07 -27.51
N LEU A 407 1.23 -9.43 -26.23
CA LEU A 407 0.09 -9.42 -25.33
C LEU A 407 0.26 -8.46 -24.16
N ASP A 408 -0.86 -7.93 -23.66
CA ASP A 408 -0.89 -7.06 -22.48
C ASP A 408 -1.02 -7.81 -21.14
N ALA A 409 -1.15 -9.13 -21.17
CA ALA A 409 -1.26 -9.99 -19.99
C ALA A 409 -0.64 -11.37 -20.27
N VAL A 410 -0.04 -11.96 -19.24
CA VAL A 410 0.54 -13.31 -19.28
C VAL A 410 -0.59 -14.35 -19.41
N LEU A 411 -0.48 -15.28 -20.35
CA LEU A 411 -1.39 -16.42 -20.53
C LEU A 411 -1.22 -17.43 -19.39
N GLN A 412 -2.00 -17.22 -18.34
CA GLN A 412 -2.06 -18.11 -17.18
C GLN A 412 -2.97 -19.30 -17.48
N THR A 413 -2.82 -20.40 -16.74
CA THR A 413 -3.64 -21.62 -16.87
C THR A 413 -5.12 -21.43 -16.51
N SER A 414 -5.53 -20.21 -16.15
CA SER A 414 -6.88 -19.80 -15.71
C SER A 414 -7.88 -19.51 -16.84
N ASP A 415 -7.53 -19.93 -18.04
CA ASP A 415 -8.10 -19.42 -19.27
C ASP A 415 -8.56 -20.56 -20.24
N SER A 416 -8.32 -21.81 -19.84
CA SER A 416 -9.07 -23.04 -20.19
C SER A 416 -9.85 -23.47 -18.95
N LEU A 417 -11.06 -24.05 -19.14
CA LEU A 417 -11.83 -25.04 -18.36
C LEU A 417 -11.12 -25.85 -17.23
N VAL A 418 -10.18 -25.32 -16.45
CA VAL A 418 -9.40 -26.01 -15.42
C VAL A 418 -10.12 -25.80 -14.11
N THR A 419 -10.63 -26.89 -13.54
CA THR A 419 -11.25 -26.82 -12.22
C THR A 419 -10.21 -26.92 -11.11
N VAL A 420 -10.56 -26.48 -9.91
CA VAL A 420 -9.79 -26.68 -8.68
C VAL A 420 -9.49 -28.17 -8.48
N HIS A 421 -10.42 -29.06 -8.85
CA HIS A 421 -10.18 -30.50 -8.87
C HIS A 421 -9.04 -30.90 -9.81
N ASP A 422 -9.01 -30.37 -11.03
CA ASP A 422 -7.96 -30.69 -11.99
C ASP A 422 -6.58 -30.27 -11.45
N ILE A 423 -6.48 -29.09 -10.84
CA ILE A 423 -5.24 -28.61 -10.21
C ILE A 423 -4.84 -29.52 -9.04
N VAL A 424 -5.73 -29.71 -8.06
CA VAL A 424 -5.46 -30.49 -6.85
C VAL A 424 -5.03 -31.93 -7.17
N THR A 425 -5.60 -32.52 -8.21
CA THR A 425 -5.35 -33.93 -8.53
C THR A 425 -4.18 -34.17 -9.50
N THR A 426 -3.72 -33.15 -10.23
CA THR A 426 -2.64 -33.29 -11.23
C THR A 426 -1.31 -32.63 -10.83
N THR A 427 -1.29 -31.77 -9.82
CA THR A 427 -0.07 -31.12 -9.35
C THR A 427 0.81 -32.05 -8.52
N ASP A 428 2.04 -32.30 -9.00
CA ASP A 428 3.02 -33.21 -8.35
C ASP A 428 3.37 -32.81 -6.91
N ALA A 429 3.42 -31.51 -6.59
CA ALA A 429 3.81 -31.01 -5.26
C ALA A 429 2.81 -31.37 -4.15
N ILE A 430 1.56 -31.67 -4.51
CA ILE A 430 0.43 -31.97 -3.62
C ILE A 430 -0.22 -33.32 -3.96
N SER A 431 0.50 -34.21 -4.64
CA SER A 431 -0.03 -35.49 -5.12
C SER A 431 -0.68 -36.33 -4.01
N THR A 432 -0.14 -36.33 -2.78
CA THR A 432 -0.72 -37.06 -1.63
C THR A 432 -2.09 -36.50 -1.25
N PHE A 433 -2.21 -35.17 -1.15
CA PHE A 433 -3.50 -34.50 -0.90
C PHE A 433 -4.50 -34.80 -2.03
N GLY A 434 -4.04 -34.74 -3.28
CA GLY A 434 -4.83 -35.07 -4.47
C GLY A 434 -5.33 -36.52 -4.51
N GLU A 435 -4.60 -37.48 -3.96
CA GLU A 435 -5.08 -38.87 -3.81
C GLU A 435 -6.23 -38.97 -2.81
N TYR A 436 -6.10 -38.36 -1.62
CA TYR A 436 -7.17 -38.34 -0.62
C TYR A 436 -8.42 -37.60 -1.12
N VAL A 437 -8.26 -36.52 -1.87
CA VAL A 437 -9.39 -35.81 -2.49
C VAL A 437 -10.18 -36.72 -3.42
N ARG A 438 -9.51 -37.55 -4.25
CA ARG A 438 -10.16 -38.53 -5.16
C ARG A 438 -10.97 -39.60 -4.44
N GLU A 439 -10.61 -39.92 -3.20
CA GLU A 439 -11.30 -40.93 -2.38
C GLU A 439 -12.45 -40.34 -1.54
N SER A 440 -12.60 -39.01 -1.56
CA SER A 440 -13.57 -38.27 -0.74
C SER A 440 -14.74 -37.68 -1.57
N PRO A 441 -15.82 -37.23 -0.92
CA PRO A 441 -16.89 -36.46 -1.56
C PRO A 441 -16.42 -35.16 -2.23
N LEU A 442 -15.26 -34.63 -1.85
CA LEU A 442 -14.68 -33.43 -2.47
C LEU A 442 -14.27 -33.66 -3.94
N ASP A 443 -14.00 -34.90 -4.35
CA ASP A 443 -13.68 -35.25 -5.74
C ASP A 443 -14.74 -34.67 -6.70
N SER A 444 -16.01 -34.94 -6.42
CA SER A 444 -17.11 -34.45 -7.24
C SER A 444 -17.47 -32.99 -6.97
N LEU A 445 -17.24 -32.50 -5.74
CA LEU A 445 -17.57 -31.11 -5.38
C LEU A 445 -16.66 -30.10 -6.08
N LEU A 446 -15.36 -30.34 -6.08
CA LEU A 446 -14.35 -29.44 -6.63
C LEU A 446 -14.38 -29.37 -8.18
N GLN A 447 -15.22 -30.19 -8.83
CA GLN A 447 -15.53 -30.12 -10.27
C GLN A 447 -16.77 -29.25 -10.57
N THR A 448 -17.52 -28.80 -9.56
CA THR A 448 -18.72 -27.95 -9.74
C THR A 448 -18.36 -26.49 -9.97
N ASP A 449 -19.31 -25.64 -10.37
CA ASP A 449 -19.05 -24.24 -10.81
C ASP A 449 -18.37 -23.30 -9.79
N GLY A 450 -18.15 -23.71 -8.53
CA GLY A 450 -17.42 -22.93 -7.52
C GLY A 450 -18.08 -21.58 -7.18
N PRO A 451 -17.33 -20.56 -6.69
CA PRO A 451 -15.87 -20.54 -6.53
C PRO A 451 -15.35 -21.22 -5.25
N PHE A 452 -14.18 -21.85 -5.33
CA PHE A 452 -13.47 -22.48 -4.20
C PHE A 452 -12.06 -21.90 -4.02
N THR A 453 -11.58 -21.82 -2.79
CA THR A 453 -10.15 -21.64 -2.50
C THR A 453 -9.64 -22.87 -1.77
N VAL A 454 -8.57 -23.50 -2.24
CA VAL A 454 -7.99 -24.67 -1.59
C VAL A 454 -6.58 -24.36 -1.11
N PHE A 455 -6.35 -24.49 0.20
CA PHE A 455 -5.02 -24.44 0.79
C PHE A 455 -4.48 -25.86 0.89
N ALA A 456 -3.82 -26.34 -0.17
CA ALA A 456 -3.37 -27.72 -0.32
C ALA A 456 -2.00 -27.95 0.37
N PRO A 457 -1.88 -28.85 1.35
CA PRO A 457 -0.59 -29.19 1.95
C PRO A 457 0.30 -29.92 0.94
N ASN A 458 1.57 -29.55 0.89
CA ASN A 458 2.54 -30.26 0.07
C ASN A 458 2.80 -31.69 0.57
N ASN A 459 3.43 -32.52 -0.26
CA ASN A 459 3.71 -33.91 0.10
C ASN A 459 4.58 -34.05 1.37
N THR A 460 5.46 -33.07 1.64
CA THR A 460 6.30 -33.07 2.85
C THR A 460 5.48 -32.79 4.10
N ALA A 461 4.56 -31.83 4.06
CA ALA A 461 3.63 -31.48 5.13
C ALA A 461 2.79 -32.71 5.50
N PHE A 462 2.24 -33.41 4.49
CA PHE A 462 1.55 -34.68 4.70
C PHE A 462 2.43 -35.75 5.32
N SER A 463 3.68 -35.89 4.89
CA SER A 463 4.60 -36.89 5.44
C SER A 463 5.04 -36.63 6.88
N ASN A 464 4.82 -35.41 7.38
CA ASN A 464 5.11 -35.04 8.77
C ASN A 464 3.94 -35.37 9.72
N LEU A 465 2.78 -35.80 9.19
CA LEU A 465 1.68 -36.27 10.03
C LEU A 465 2.05 -37.57 10.75
N PRO A 466 1.61 -37.79 12.00
CA PRO A 466 1.85 -39.04 12.71
C PRO A 466 1.28 -40.26 11.97
N ASP A 467 2.02 -41.36 11.91
CA ASP A 467 1.58 -42.60 11.25
C ASP A 467 0.22 -43.09 11.76
N ALA A 468 -0.06 -42.92 13.06
CA ALA A 468 -1.34 -43.26 13.67
C ALA A 468 -2.49 -42.40 13.15
N PHE A 469 -2.25 -41.12 12.87
CA PHE A 469 -3.24 -40.22 12.30
C PHE A 469 -3.53 -40.58 10.84
N ILE A 470 -2.50 -40.94 10.07
CA ILE A 470 -2.65 -41.45 8.70
C ILE A 470 -3.46 -42.76 8.71
N GLU A 471 -3.15 -43.70 9.61
CA GLU A 471 -3.90 -44.96 9.74
C GLU A 471 -5.38 -44.71 10.10
N ILE A 472 -5.67 -43.67 10.89
CA ILE A 472 -7.04 -43.24 11.18
C ILE A 472 -7.72 -42.65 9.92
N LEU A 473 -7.04 -41.78 9.18
CA LEU A 473 -7.56 -41.21 7.93
C LEU A 473 -7.84 -42.28 6.87
N GLU A 474 -7.03 -43.35 6.82
CA GLU A 474 -7.18 -44.47 5.89
C GLU A 474 -8.26 -45.49 6.33
N ASN A 475 -8.50 -45.66 7.64
CA ASN A 475 -9.45 -46.65 8.17
C ASN A 475 -10.84 -46.07 8.53
N ASP A 476 -10.97 -44.75 8.72
CA ASP A 476 -12.26 -44.13 9.03
C ASP A 476 -13.16 -44.02 7.78
N THR A 477 -14.40 -44.47 7.96
CA THR A 477 -15.43 -44.37 6.94
C THR A 477 -15.94 -42.92 6.82
N MET A 478 -15.37 -42.19 5.86
CA MET A 478 -15.94 -41.02 5.17
C MET A 478 -16.21 -39.74 5.96
N ASN A 479 -16.20 -39.73 7.30
CA ASN A 479 -16.51 -38.52 8.07
C ASN A 479 -15.26 -37.73 8.46
N LEU A 480 -14.27 -38.34 9.10
CA LEU A 480 -13.07 -37.60 9.53
C LEU A 480 -12.20 -37.17 8.34
N LEU A 481 -11.96 -38.06 7.38
CA LEU A 481 -11.24 -37.73 6.16
C LEU A 481 -11.93 -36.58 5.40
N ASN A 482 -13.26 -36.62 5.28
CA ASN A 482 -13.99 -35.55 4.59
C ASN A 482 -13.91 -34.23 5.36
N SER A 483 -14.12 -34.23 6.68
CA SER A 483 -13.98 -33.04 7.52
C SER A 483 -12.57 -32.45 7.44
N PHE A 484 -11.54 -33.29 7.56
CA PHE A 484 -10.14 -32.91 7.45
C PHE A 484 -9.83 -32.24 6.11
N LEU A 485 -10.27 -32.84 5.00
CA LEU A 485 -10.06 -32.25 3.68
C LEU A 485 -10.91 -30.98 3.49
N GLU A 486 -12.16 -30.94 3.99
CA GLU A 486 -13.03 -29.76 3.92
C GLU A 486 -12.45 -28.56 4.68
N ASN A 487 -11.61 -28.79 5.69
CA ASN A 487 -10.90 -27.74 6.40
C ASN A 487 -9.79 -27.06 5.59
N HIS A 488 -9.38 -27.68 4.49
CA HIS A 488 -8.43 -27.11 3.54
C HIS A 488 -9.14 -26.39 2.39
N VAL A 489 -10.48 -26.36 2.38
CA VAL A 489 -11.29 -25.76 1.30
C VAL A 489 -12.12 -24.62 1.86
N ILE A 490 -12.18 -23.50 1.14
CA ILE A 490 -12.99 -22.33 1.45
C ILE A 490 -13.97 -22.09 0.31
N ASN A 491 -15.17 -21.62 0.64
CA ASN A 491 -16.12 -21.13 -0.36
C ASN A 491 -15.80 -19.68 -0.69
N GLY A 492 -15.49 -19.39 -1.94
CA GLY A 492 -15.04 -18.08 -2.39
C GLY A 492 -13.79 -18.17 -3.24
N ASN A 493 -13.45 -17.08 -3.93
CA ASN A 493 -12.21 -16.97 -4.70
C ASN A 493 -11.30 -15.96 -4.00
N PHE A 494 -10.27 -16.46 -3.32
CA PHE A 494 -9.30 -15.66 -2.57
C PHE A 494 -7.90 -15.86 -3.15
N PRO A 495 -7.54 -15.16 -4.25
CA PRO A 495 -6.15 -15.08 -4.69
C PRO A 495 -5.30 -14.35 -3.65
N SER A 496 -3.97 -14.46 -3.72
CA SER A 496 -3.05 -13.91 -2.71
C SER A 496 -3.17 -12.41 -2.53
N SER A 497 -3.51 -11.67 -3.59
CA SER A 497 -3.80 -10.24 -3.53
C SER A 497 -5.01 -9.90 -2.65
N ASN A 498 -5.90 -10.87 -2.41
CA ASN A 498 -7.01 -10.77 -1.47
C ASN A 498 -6.67 -11.31 -0.08
N LEU A 499 -5.54 -12.00 0.11
CA LEU A 499 -5.08 -12.54 1.39
C LEU A 499 -4.31 -11.46 2.19
N THR A 500 -5.04 -10.48 2.71
CA THR A 500 -4.46 -9.39 3.51
C THR A 500 -4.12 -9.82 4.94
N HIS A 501 -3.15 -9.15 5.58
CA HIS A 501 -2.79 -9.41 6.99
C HIS A 501 -4.00 -9.29 7.91
N ASN A 502 -4.16 -10.26 8.83
CA ASN A 502 -5.32 -10.43 9.72
C ASN A 502 -6.66 -10.68 9.01
N LEU A 503 -6.64 -11.14 7.75
CA LEU A 503 -7.85 -11.64 7.12
C LEU A 503 -8.22 -12.99 7.74
N THR A 504 -9.47 -13.13 8.14
CA THR A 504 -10.03 -14.40 8.60
C THR A 504 -10.97 -14.97 7.55
N LEU A 505 -10.80 -16.24 7.20
CA LEU A 505 -11.63 -16.95 6.22
C LEU A 505 -12.25 -18.20 6.84
N THR A 506 -13.53 -18.45 6.56
CA THR A 506 -14.22 -19.64 7.05
C THR A 506 -14.05 -20.81 6.08
N THR A 507 -13.51 -21.94 6.55
CA THR A 507 -13.36 -23.18 5.80
C THR A 507 -14.72 -23.84 5.56
N ARG A 508 -14.79 -24.82 4.66
CA ARG A 508 -16.02 -25.59 4.38
C ARG A 508 -16.40 -26.48 5.54
N PHE A 509 -15.44 -26.87 6.36
CA PHE A 509 -15.68 -27.58 7.61
C PHE A 509 -16.33 -26.67 8.67
N GLY A 510 -16.04 -25.36 8.63
CA GLY A 510 -16.66 -24.35 9.49
C GLY A 510 -15.68 -23.54 10.34
N GLU A 511 -14.39 -23.92 10.31
CA GLU A 511 -13.31 -23.28 11.06
C GLU A 511 -12.86 -21.97 10.45
N GLU A 512 -12.20 -21.15 11.25
CA GLU A 512 -11.57 -19.92 10.79
C GLU A 512 -10.07 -20.13 10.55
N VAL A 513 -9.59 -19.78 9.36
CA VAL A 513 -8.16 -19.67 9.08
C VAL A 513 -7.76 -18.21 9.05
N VAL A 514 -6.67 -17.89 9.73
CA VAL A 514 -6.13 -16.54 9.83
C VAL A 514 -4.95 -16.38 8.88
N ILE A 515 -5.03 -15.35 8.04
CA ILE A 515 -3.97 -14.98 7.12
C ILE A 515 -3.02 -14.01 7.81
N THR A 516 -1.75 -14.40 7.93
CA THR A 516 -0.68 -13.53 8.40
C THR A 516 0.26 -13.21 7.25
N VAL A 517 0.33 -11.93 6.85
CA VAL A 517 1.34 -11.45 5.90
C VAL A 517 2.49 -10.84 6.68
N GLU A 518 3.70 -11.39 6.54
CA GLU A 518 4.91 -10.86 7.16
C GLU A 518 5.43 -9.63 6.40
N PRO A 519 6.24 -8.76 7.04
CA PRO A 519 6.80 -7.57 6.39
C PRO A 519 7.68 -7.84 5.17
N ASP A 520 8.13 -9.07 4.99
CA ASP A 520 8.90 -9.53 3.83
C ASP A 520 8.01 -10.08 2.69
N GLY A 521 6.68 -9.99 2.83
CA GLY A 521 5.71 -10.41 1.82
C GLY A 521 5.28 -11.87 1.93
N ARG A 522 5.86 -12.67 2.84
CA ARG A 522 5.43 -14.07 3.03
C ARG A 522 4.04 -14.14 3.63
N VAL A 523 3.18 -14.96 3.01
CA VAL A 523 1.81 -15.18 3.44
C VAL A 523 1.69 -16.52 4.15
N PHE A 524 1.19 -16.50 5.37
CA PHE A 524 0.92 -17.67 6.18
C PHE A 524 -0.59 -17.87 6.33
N VAL A 525 -1.03 -19.11 6.21
CA VAL A 525 -2.37 -19.58 6.56
C VAL A 525 -2.24 -20.32 7.87
N ASN A 526 -2.72 -19.72 8.96
CA ASN A 526 -2.35 -20.10 10.33
C ASN A 526 -0.82 -20.13 10.48
N GLN A 527 -0.23 -21.32 10.64
CA GLN A 527 1.22 -21.50 10.74
C GLN A 527 1.86 -22.01 9.42
N GLY A 528 1.06 -22.37 8.43
CA GLY A 528 1.52 -22.89 7.14
C GLY A 528 1.93 -21.76 6.20
N LEU A 529 3.18 -21.76 5.76
CA LEU A 529 3.67 -20.84 4.73
C LEU A 529 3.08 -21.26 3.39
N ILE A 530 2.48 -20.30 2.66
CA ILE A 530 2.15 -20.50 1.25
C ILE A 530 3.47 -20.53 0.47
N ILE A 531 3.77 -21.68 -0.12
CA ILE A 531 4.99 -21.93 -0.90
C ILE A 531 4.75 -21.68 -2.39
N ILE A 532 3.55 -22.01 -2.87
CA ILE A 532 3.09 -21.75 -4.24
C ILE A 532 1.70 -21.15 -4.11
N ASP A 533 1.53 -19.94 -4.60
CA ASP A 533 0.27 -19.22 -4.48
C ASP A 533 -0.38 -19.02 -5.86
N ASN A 534 -1.68 -18.70 -5.88
CA ASN A 534 -2.41 -18.36 -7.11
C ASN A 534 -2.38 -19.41 -8.24
N LEU A 535 -2.56 -20.70 -7.91
CA LEU A 535 -2.89 -21.69 -8.95
C LEU A 535 -4.36 -21.53 -9.34
N ILE A 536 -4.62 -20.67 -10.32
CA ILE A 536 -5.97 -20.23 -10.68
C ILE A 536 -6.70 -21.28 -11.52
N ALA A 537 -7.94 -21.57 -11.13
CA ALA A 537 -8.92 -22.42 -11.80
C ALA A 537 -10.18 -21.60 -12.20
N ASP A 538 -11.00 -22.09 -13.12
CA ASP A 538 -12.26 -21.44 -13.51
C ASP A 538 -13.29 -21.36 -12.39
N ASN A 539 -13.28 -22.38 -11.53
CA ASN A 539 -14.16 -22.47 -10.37
C ASN A 539 -13.41 -22.18 -9.06
N GLY A 540 -12.26 -21.49 -9.09
CA GLY A 540 -11.53 -21.17 -7.86
C GLY A 540 -10.03 -20.90 -7.96
N VAL A 541 -9.32 -21.09 -6.86
CA VAL A 541 -7.86 -20.94 -6.75
C VAL A 541 -7.29 -21.96 -5.77
N VAL A 542 -6.08 -22.46 -6.04
CA VAL A 542 -5.33 -23.36 -5.14
C VAL A 542 -4.04 -22.66 -4.70
N HIS A 543 -3.73 -22.80 -3.42
CA HIS A 543 -2.50 -22.34 -2.79
C HIS A 543 -1.83 -23.55 -2.14
N VAL A 544 -0.58 -23.83 -2.44
CA VAL A 544 0.20 -24.90 -1.83
C VAL A 544 0.89 -24.39 -0.58
N ILE A 545 0.65 -25.06 0.56
CA ILE A 545 1.21 -24.70 1.87
C ILE A 545 2.18 -25.77 2.40
N ASP A 546 3.12 -25.39 3.26
CA ASP A 546 4.10 -26.30 3.88
C ASP A 546 3.63 -26.97 5.18
N ALA A 547 2.40 -26.69 5.60
CA ALA A 547 1.77 -27.30 6.76
C ALA A 547 0.39 -27.86 6.39
N VAL A 548 -0.14 -28.69 7.27
CA VAL A 548 -1.54 -29.13 7.23
C VAL A 548 -2.37 -28.13 8.04
N ILE A 549 -3.53 -27.73 7.54
CA ILE A 549 -4.49 -26.91 8.29
C ILE A 549 -5.24 -27.85 9.24
N ASP A 550 -4.82 -27.81 10.49
CA ASP A 550 -5.45 -28.56 11.57
C ASP A 550 -6.93 -28.14 11.72
N LEU A 551 -7.79 -29.11 11.97
CA LEU A 551 -9.18 -28.88 12.36
C LEU A 551 -9.18 -28.17 13.73
N GLU A 552 -9.55 -26.90 13.78
CA GLU A 552 -9.68 -26.13 15.03
C GLU A 552 -11.04 -26.37 15.73
N GLU A 553 -11.56 -27.60 15.73
CA GLU A 553 -12.50 -28.01 16.78
C GLU A 553 -12.07 -29.33 17.37
N PRO A 554 -12.30 -29.45 18.69
CA PRO A 554 -11.31 -29.92 19.65
C PRO A 554 -10.98 -31.37 19.28
N PRO A 555 -9.71 -31.82 19.39
CA PRO A 555 -9.35 -33.16 18.98
C PRO A 555 -10.38 -34.17 19.54
N LEU A 556 -10.95 -35.07 18.74
CA LEU A 556 -12.07 -35.93 19.15
C LEU A 556 -12.08 -36.24 20.67
N THR A 557 -13.09 -35.84 21.46
CA THR A 557 -13.01 -35.97 22.92
C THR A 557 -12.82 -37.44 23.32
N ILE A 558 -12.35 -37.75 24.54
CA ILE A 558 -12.25 -39.14 25.01
C ILE A 558 -13.58 -39.88 24.81
N TYR A 559 -14.70 -39.24 25.14
CA TYR A 559 -16.01 -39.83 24.86
C TYR A 559 -16.30 -39.95 23.36
N GLY A 560 -15.98 -38.93 22.56
CA GLY A 560 -16.10 -38.97 21.11
C GLY A 560 -15.35 -40.14 20.48
N TYR A 561 -14.13 -40.42 20.95
CA TYR A 561 -13.32 -41.56 20.54
C TYR A 561 -13.95 -42.89 20.92
N VAL A 562 -14.40 -43.02 22.17
CA VAL A 562 -15.06 -44.24 22.65
C VAL A 562 -16.35 -44.52 21.88
N ALA A 563 -17.19 -43.51 21.66
CA ALA A 563 -18.46 -43.64 20.94
C ALA A 563 -18.30 -43.89 19.43
N GLY A 564 -17.18 -43.44 18.84
CA GLY A 564 -16.85 -43.68 17.44
C GLY A 564 -16.19 -45.04 17.17
N SER A 565 -15.71 -45.73 18.21
CA SER A 565 -14.94 -46.97 18.06
C SER A 565 -15.83 -48.21 17.97
N GLN A 566 -15.57 -49.06 16.97
CA GLN A 566 -16.30 -50.32 16.79
C GLN A 566 -15.94 -51.40 17.83
N ASP A 567 -14.88 -51.22 18.62
CA ASP A 567 -14.39 -52.20 19.60
C ASP A 567 -14.48 -51.70 21.06
N LEU A 568 -15.20 -50.60 21.30
CA LEU A 568 -15.39 -50.00 22.63
C LEU A 568 -16.88 -49.79 23.00
N ASN A 569 -17.80 -50.54 22.37
CA ASN A 569 -19.25 -50.36 22.56
C ASN A 569 -19.71 -50.67 24.00
N ILE A 570 -19.07 -51.63 24.66
CA ILE A 570 -19.35 -51.97 26.06
C ILE A 570 -18.89 -50.83 26.97
N LEU A 571 -17.71 -50.27 26.72
CA LEU A 571 -17.18 -49.12 27.45
C LEU A 571 -18.08 -47.88 27.27
N GLU A 572 -18.50 -47.59 26.04
CA GLU A 572 -19.45 -46.52 25.72
C GLU A 572 -20.75 -46.67 26.52
N SER A 573 -21.29 -47.90 26.55
CA SER A 573 -22.51 -48.23 27.30
C SER A 573 -22.33 -48.00 28.80
N LEU A 574 -21.17 -48.36 29.38
CA LEU A 574 -20.88 -48.14 30.81
C LEU A 574 -20.73 -46.65 31.16
N ILE A 575 -20.03 -45.88 30.33
CA ILE A 575 -19.90 -44.42 30.51
C ILE A 575 -21.28 -43.74 30.42
N THR A 576 -22.09 -44.15 29.45
CA THR A 576 -23.42 -43.56 29.24
C THR A 576 -24.37 -43.92 30.38
N ASN A 577 -24.40 -45.18 30.82
CA ASN A 577 -25.31 -45.64 31.87
C ASN A 577 -24.90 -45.18 33.29
N SER A 578 -23.65 -44.77 33.49
CA SER A 578 -23.16 -44.18 34.75
C SER A 578 -23.31 -42.65 34.82
N ASN A 579 -23.86 -42.01 33.77
CA ASN A 579 -23.93 -40.55 33.61
C ASN A 579 -22.56 -39.83 33.60
N LEU A 580 -21.48 -40.54 33.30
CA LEU A 580 -20.13 -39.95 33.21
C LEU A 580 -19.79 -39.42 31.82
N ARG A 581 -20.76 -39.38 30.89
CA ARG A 581 -20.55 -38.85 29.54
C ARG A 581 -19.89 -37.48 29.56
N GLN A 582 -20.45 -36.54 30.32
CA GLN A 582 -19.93 -35.17 30.36
C GLN A 582 -18.49 -35.10 30.85
N LEU A 583 -18.10 -35.92 31.83
CA LEU A 583 -16.72 -35.99 32.30
C LEU A 583 -15.75 -36.33 31.16
N TYR A 584 -16.02 -37.40 30.40
CA TYR A 584 -15.16 -37.80 29.30
C TYR A 584 -15.32 -36.95 28.04
N ASP A 585 -16.35 -36.10 27.97
CA ASP A 585 -16.58 -35.17 26.85
C ASP A 585 -15.89 -33.82 27.06
N SER A 586 -15.81 -33.31 28.29
CA SER A 586 -15.39 -31.91 28.53
C SER A 586 -14.20 -31.74 29.47
N THR A 587 -13.78 -32.78 30.20
CA THR A 587 -12.71 -32.63 31.19
C THR A 587 -11.36 -32.79 30.52
N GLU A 588 -10.56 -31.73 30.52
CA GLU A 588 -9.20 -31.70 29.97
C GLU A 588 -8.18 -32.44 30.83
N ASN A 589 -7.03 -32.75 30.22
CA ASN A 589 -5.90 -33.40 30.87
C ASN A 589 -6.26 -34.77 31.48
N LEU A 590 -7.04 -35.59 30.77
CA LEU A 590 -7.34 -36.96 31.20
C LEU A 590 -6.46 -37.98 30.49
N THR A 591 -6.28 -39.16 31.09
CA THR A 591 -5.80 -40.34 30.36
C THR A 591 -6.75 -41.50 30.61
N LEU A 592 -7.32 -42.09 29.57
CA LEU A 592 -8.18 -43.26 29.69
C LEU A 592 -7.46 -44.53 29.18
N PHE A 593 -7.28 -45.50 30.06
CA PHE A 593 -6.98 -46.88 29.68
C PHE A 593 -8.27 -47.54 29.20
N ALA A 594 -8.54 -47.53 27.89
CA ALA A 594 -9.80 -47.97 27.31
C ALA A 594 -9.82 -49.50 27.05
N PRO A 595 -10.49 -50.32 27.87
CA PRO A 595 -10.62 -51.75 27.61
C PRO A 595 -11.49 -52.03 26.38
N THR A 596 -11.00 -52.92 25.52
CA THR A 596 -11.74 -53.42 24.34
C THR A 596 -13.01 -54.20 24.74
N ASP A 597 -13.95 -54.36 23.81
CA ASP A 597 -15.15 -55.17 24.02
C ASP A 597 -14.78 -56.62 24.39
N ASN A 598 -13.74 -57.18 23.73
CA ASN A 598 -13.18 -58.49 24.08
C ASN A 598 -12.60 -58.54 25.50
N ALA A 599 -12.04 -57.43 26.03
CA ALA A 599 -11.58 -57.36 27.41
C ALA A 599 -12.74 -57.56 28.39
N PHE A 600 -13.88 -56.92 28.14
CA PHE A 600 -15.09 -57.07 28.95
C PHE A 600 -15.72 -58.46 28.82
N GLU A 601 -15.75 -59.03 27.62
CA GLU A 601 -16.28 -60.39 27.38
C GLU A 601 -15.49 -61.48 28.12
N ASN A 602 -14.23 -61.22 28.48
CA ASN A 602 -13.40 -62.13 29.26
C ASN A 602 -13.65 -62.07 30.78
N LEU A 603 -14.48 -61.14 31.26
CA LEU A 603 -14.89 -61.08 32.66
C LEU A 603 -15.91 -62.18 33.01
N PRO A 604 -16.00 -62.61 34.29
CA PRO A 604 -17.06 -63.50 34.73
C PRO A 604 -18.45 -62.93 34.44
N ASP A 605 -19.39 -63.75 33.97
CA ASP A 605 -20.76 -63.33 33.57
C ASP A 605 -21.47 -62.46 34.62
N ASP A 606 -21.20 -62.67 35.91
CA ASP A 606 -21.85 -61.96 37.02
C ASP A 606 -21.13 -60.65 37.43
N TYR A 607 -19.95 -60.35 36.89
CA TYR A 607 -19.09 -59.23 37.33
C TYR A 607 -19.74 -57.86 37.09
N LEU A 608 -20.47 -57.71 35.98
CA LEU A 608 -21.21 -56.50 35.62
C LEU A 608 -22.72 -56.63 35.88
N ASN A 609 -23.20 -57.71 36.51
CA ASN A 609 -24.64 -57.96 36.70
C ASN A 609 -25.22 -57.44 38.03
N ASP A 610 -24.38 -57.11 39.01
CA ASP A 610 -24.79 -56.61 40.33
C ASP A 610 -24.56 -55.08 40.39
N THR A 611 -25.19 -54.35 39.48
CA THR A 611 -24.84 -52.94 39.18
C THR A 611 -25.42 -51.97 40.20
N ASP A 612 -24.72 -51.81 41.32
CA ASP A 612 -24.66 -50.49 41.94
C ASP A 612 -23.94 -49.55 40.98
N ILE A 613 -24.55 -48.41 40.62
CA ILE A 613 -23.93 -47.39 39.77
C ILE A 613 -22.57 -46.96 40.35
N SER A 614 -22.43 -46.99 41.68
CA SER A 614 -21.18 -46.72 42.37
C SER A 614 -20.03 -47.66 41.97
N PHE A 615 -20.32 -48.94 41.69
CA PHE A 615 -19.29 -49.90 41.24
C PHE A 615 -18.83 -49.59 39.81
N ILE A 616 -19.74 -49.19 38.92
CA ILE A 616 -19.40 -48.83 37.54
C ILE A 616 -18.55 -47.56 37.52
N ILE A 617 -18.90 -46.55 38.33
CA ILE A 617 -18.12 -45.31 38.45
C ILE A 617 -16.71 -45.62 38.95
N ASP A 618 -16.58 -46.42 40.01
CA ASP A 618 -15.29 -46.84 40.58
C ASP A 618 -14.43 -47.60 39.56
N LEU A 619 -15.04 -48.50 38.79
CA LEU A 619 -14.37 -49.21 37.70
C LEU A 619 -13.86 -48.25 36.61
N LEU A 620 -14.67 -47.28 36.19
CA LEU A 620 -14.28 -46.31 35.15
C LEU A 620 -13.18 -45.37 35.64
N PHE A 621 -13.25 -44.93 36.90
CA PHE A 621 -12.23 -44.09 37.52
C PHE A 621 -10.91 -44.82 37.72
N ARG A 622 -10.92 -46.13 37.97
CA ARG A 622 -9.72 -46.97 38.00
C ARG A 622 -8.99 -47.03 36.65
N HIS A 623 -9.72 -46.88 35.55
CA HIS A 623 -9.15 -46.83 34.20
C HIS A 623 -8.75 -45.42 33.77
N THR A 624 -9.00 -44.40 34.59
CA THR A 624 -8.76 -43.01 34.22
C THR A 624 -7.61 -42.44 35.04
N LEU A 625 -6.78 -41.57 34.47
CA LEU A 625 -5.85 -40.70 35.18
C LEU A 625 -6.30 -39.26 34.99
N SER A 626 -6.11 -38.43 36.01
CA SER A 626 -6.34 -36.97 35.93
C SER A 626 -5.07 -36.23 35.49
N ALA A 627 -4.45 -36.73 34.43
CA ALA A 627 -3.26 -36.20 33.76
C ALA A 627 -3.21 -36.70 32.31
N GLU A 628 -2.56 -35.97 31.41
CA GLU A 628 -2.25 -36.41 30.04
C GLU A 628 -0.91 -37.14 30.02
N THR A 629 -0.94 -38.46 30.19
CA THR A 629 0.28 -39.26 30.33
C THR A 629 0.53 -40.10 29.10
N LEU A 630 1.53 -39.72 28.31
CA LEU A 630 2.02 -40.52 27.18
C LEU A 630 2.67 -41.84 27.67
N LEU A 631 2.71 -42.85 26.81
CA LEU A 631 3.35 -44.13 27.08
C LEU A 631 4.82 -43.95 27.44
N SER A 632 5.52 -43.01 26.79
CA SER A 632 6.92 -42.69 27.11
C SER A 632 7.13 -42.23 28.55
N GLU A 633 6.11 -41.67 29.19
CA GLU A 633 6.14 -41.23 30.58
C GLU A 633 5.66 -42.33 31.53
N ILE A 634 4.60 -43.04 31.16
CA ILE A 634 4.09 -44.23 31.87
C ILE A 634 5.25 -45.19 32.16
N ILE A 635 6.06 -45.52 31.16
CA ILE A 635 7.14 -46.52 31.27
C ILE A 635 8.31 -46.07 32.16
N THR A 636 8.36 -44.80 32.55
CA THR A 636 9.36 -44.28 33.49
C THR A 636 8.92 -44.36 34.94
N LYS A 637 7.61 -44.53 35.18
CA LYS A 637 7.00 -44.60 36.51
C LYS A 637 6.88 -46.07 36.94
N ASP A 638 7.16 -46.37 38.21
CA ASP A 638 6.91 -47.70 38.79
C ASP A 638 5.41 -47.90 39.11
N TRP A 639 4.71 -46.79 39.39
CA TRP A 639 3.31 -46.72 39.82
C TRP A 639 2.64 -45.48 39.22
N LEU A 640 1.36 -45.63 38.88
CA LEU A 640 0.43 -44.53 38.58
C LEU A 640 -0.67 -44.52 39.64
N ILE A 641 -1.34 -43.39 39.80
CA ILE A 641 -2.54 -43.26 40.63
C ILE A 641 -3.69 -42.95 39.69
N SER A 642 -4.69 -43.82 39.66
CA SER A 642 -5.92 -43.56 38.89
C SER A 642 -6.78 -42.47 39.52
N SER A 643 -7.75 -41.95 38.77
CA SER A 643 -8.81 -41.05 39.28
C SER A 643 -9.67 -41.74 40.35
N GLY A 644 -9.68 -43.07 40.41
CA GLY A 644 -10.31 -43.87 41.47
C GLY A 644 -9.42 -44.06 42.71
N LEU A 645 -8.23 -43.44 42.71
CA LEU A 645 -7.18 -43.57 43.73
C LEU A 645 -6.56 -44.97 43.84
N ASP A 646 -6.87 -45.86 42.90
CA ASP A 646 -6.18 -47.13 42.76
C ASP A 646 -4.71 -46.91 42.37
N SER A 647 -3.80 -47.56 43.11
CA SER A 647 -2.40 -47.69 42.70
C SER A 647 -2.31 -48.66 41.52
N LEU A 648 -1.93 -48.16 40.35
CA LEU A 648 -1.76 -48.93 39.13
C LEU A 648 -0.27 -49.22 38.92
N ARG A 649 0.12 -50.49 39.01
CA ARG A 649 1.52 -50.89 38.78
C ARG A 649 1.86 -50.83 37.30
N VAL A 650 3.01 -50.25 36.95
CA VAL A 650 3.52 -50.33 35.58
C VAL A 650 4.54 -51.47 35.48
N THR A 651 4.39 -52.36 34.51
CA THR A 651 5.36 -53.43 34.23
C THR A 651 5.69 -53.52 32.74
N ILE A 652 6.93 -53.92 32.44
CA ILE A 652 7.41 -54.12 31.08
C ILE A 652 7.91 -55.56 30.97
N GLU A 653 7.24 -56.36 30.15
CA GLU A 653 7.58 -57.76 29.94
C GLU A 653 7.72 -58.05 28.44
N ASN A 654 8.85 -58.60 28.01
CA ASN A 654 9.11 -58.95 26.61
C ASN A 654 8.86 -57.82 25.59
N ASN A 655 9.12 -56.55 25.98
CA ASN A 655 8.86 -55.35 25.17
C ASN A 655 7.36 -55.05 24.96
N GLU A 656 6.51 -55.57 25.85
CA GLU A 656 5.09 -55.23 25.96
C GLU A 656 4.86 -54.49 27.29
N PHE A 657 3.93 -53.54 27.28
CA PHE A 657 3.68 -52.62 28.39
C PHE A 657 2.35 -52.96 29.06
N PHE A 658 2.38 -53.03 30.40
CA PHE A 658 1.23 -53.44 31.18
C PHE A 658 0.94 -52.43 32.29
N ILE A 659 -0.35 -52.18 32.51
CA ILE A 659 -0.90 -51.50 33.68
C ILE A 659 -1.64 -52.54 34.50
N ARG A 660 -1.09 -52.87 35.68
CA ARG A 660 -1.41 -54.08 36.43
C ARG A 660 -1.26 -55.32 35.52
N ASP A 661 -2.37 -55.94 35.14
CA ASP A 661 -2.48 -57.11 34.26
C ASP A 661 -3.00 -56.77 32.86
N ALA A 662 -3.39 -55.51 32.60
CA ALA A 662 -3.90 -55.06 31.32
C ALA A 662 -2.76 -54.61 30.39
N LYS A 663 -2.64 -55.24 29.22
CA LYS A 663 -1.65 -54.89 28.21
C LYS A 663 -2.13 -53.71 27.39
N ILE A 664 -1.27 -52.71 27.20
CA ILE A 664 -1.51 -51.62 26.26
C ILE A 664 -1.32 -52.15 24.83
N ILE A 665 -2.38 -52.16 24.02
CA ILE A 665 -2.38 -52.61 22.62
C ILE A 665 -2.14 -51.43 21.67
N ILE A 666 -2.81 -50.30 21.93
CA ILE A 666 -2.67 -49.04 21.19
C ILE A 666 -2.39 -47.97 22.23
N SER A 667 -1.38 -47.14 22.01
CA SER A 667 -0.99 -46.08 22.93
C SER A 667 -1.02 -44.72 22.27
N ASP A 668 -1.01 -43.68 23.11
CA ASP A 668 -0.75 -42.29 22.70
C ASP A 668 -1.79 -41.75 21.70
N ILE A 669 -3.06 -42.14 21.86
CA ILE A 669 -4.15 -41.53 21.10
C ILE A 669 -4.44 -40.18 21.75
N VAL A 670 -3.91 -39.10 21.17
CA VAL A 670 -4.08 -37.72 21.67
C VAL A 670 -5.42 -37.15 21.21
N LEU A 671 -6.21 -36.65 22.16
CA LEU A 671 -7.59 -36.19 22.04
C LEU A 671 -7.75 -34.81 22.72
N ALA A 672 -8.88 -34.12 22.54
CA ALA A 672 -9.10 -32.71 22.98
C ALA A 672 -8.84 -32.49 24.43
N ASN A 673 -9.31 -33.46 25.18
CA ASN A 673 -9.44 -33.36 26.60
C ASN A 673 -8.59 -34.45 27.27
N GLY A 674 -7.70 -35.11 26.52
CA GLY A 674 -6.79 -36.08 27.09
C GLY A 674 -6.14 -37.09 26.13
N ILE A 675 -5.65 -38.19 26.67
CA ILE A 675 -5.02 -39.29 25.95
C ILE A 675 -5.81 -40.60 26.16
N VAL A 676 -5.89 -41.44 25.14
CA VAL A 676 -6.41 -42.81 25.27
C VAL A 676 -5.29 -43.83 25.02
N HIS A 677 -5.23 -44.84 25.88
CA HIS A 677 -4.45 -46.06 25.68
C HIS A 677 -5.41 -47.25 25.65
N VAL A 678 -5.55 -47.94 24.52
CA VAL A 678 -6.43 -49.10 24.40
C VAL A 678 -5.78 -50.31 25.05
N VAL A 679 -6.52 -51.01 25.92
CA VAL A 679 -6.01 -52.16 26.69
C VAL A 679 -6.79 -53.45 26.43
N ASP A 680 -6.11 -54.60 26.57
CA ASP A 680 -6.66 -55.93 26.26
C ASP A 680 -7.41 -56.60 27.42
N ALA A 681 -7.36 -56.02 28.62
CA ALA A 681 -8.02 -56.51 29.81
C ALA A 681 -8.62 -55.35 30.63
N VAL A 682 -9.66 -55.66 31.40
CA VAL A 682 -10.26 -54.71 32.34
C VAL A 682 -9.43 -54.68 33.62
N ILE A 683 -8.97 -53.52 34.03
CA ILE A 683 -8.23 -53.29 35.28
C ILE A 683 -9.19 -53.51 36.45
N THR A 684 -8.93 -54.54 37.27
CA THR A 684 -9.77 -54.91 38.42
C THR A 684 -9.03 -54.79 39.76
N ASP A 685 -9.75 -54.89 40.89
CA ASP A 685 -9.23 -54.80 42.26
C ASP A 685 -8.35 -55.98 42.72
N ASN A 686 -8.07 -56.95 41.83
CA ASN A 686 -7.85 -58.33 42.27
C ASN A 686 -6.42 -58.63 42.77
N GLU A 687 -5.52 -57.64 42.85
CA GLU A 687 -4.18 -57.83 43.40
C GLU A 687 -3.93 -56.97 44.62
N PHE A 688 -3.76 -57.63 45.79
CA PHE A 688 -3.29 -57.01 47.02
C PHE A 688 -1.84 -56.56 46.86
N ILE A 689 -1.67 -55.32 46.42
CA ILE A 689 -0.41 -54.61 46.37
C ILE A 689 -0.39 -53.68 47.59
N PRO A 690 0.68 -53.64 48.41
CA PRO A 690 0.78 -52.66 49.49
C PRO A 690 0.87 -51.24 48.91
N GLU A 691 -0.21 -50.46 49.01
CA GLU A 691 -0.30 -49.09 48.52
C GLU A 691 0.65 -48.14 49.28
N PRO A 692 1.34 -47.21 48.58
CA PRO A 692 1.99 -46.07 49.21
C PRO A 692 0.93 -45.06 49.71
N VAL A 693 1.16 -44.47 50.90
CA VAL A 693 0.27 -43.44 51.46
C VAL A 693 0.81 -42.06 51.10
N PHE A 694 0.03 -41.25 50.36
CA PHE A 694 0.42 -39.92 49.88
C PHE A 694 -0.06 -38.81 50.82
N THR A 695 0.76 -37.78 51.08
CA THR A 695 0.34 -36.56 51.79
C THR A 695 -0.39 -35.60 50.86
N VAL A 696 -1.04 -34.56 51.41
CA VAL A 696 -1.69 -33.49 50.62
C VAL A 696 -0.71 -32.86 49.64
N TYR A 697 0.52 -32.59 50.08
CA TYR A 697 1.55 -32.07 49.19
C TYR A 697 1.91 -33.07 48.08
N ASP A 698 1.99 -34.36 48.39
CA ASP A 698 2.36 -35.37 47.39
C ASP A 698 1.26 -35.49 46.33
N ILE A 699 -0.03 -35.42 46.71
CA ILE A 699 -1.14 -35.38 45.76
C ILE A 699 -1.03 -34.17 44.83
N ILE A 700 -0.76 -32.98 45.37
CA ILE A 700 -0.61 -31.75 44.57
C ILE A 700 0.66 -31.84 43.68
N SER A 701 1.73 -32.47 44.17
CA SER A 701 3.01 -32.53 43.45
C SER A 701 3.03 -33.54 42.32
N GLU A 702 2.26 -34.61 42.44
CA GLU A 702 2.10 -35.60 41.38
C GLU A 702 1.02 -35.19 40.35
N SER A 703 0.31 -34.07 40.59
CA SER A 703 -0.70 -33.56 39.66
C SER A 703 -0.10 -32.59 38.64
N GLU A 704 -0.22 -32.95 37.37
CA GLU A 704 0.20 -32.12 36.23
C GLU A 704 -0.64 -30.84 36.11
N ASN A 705 -1.93 -30.90 36.50
CA ASN A 705 -2.84 -29.76 36.52
C ASN A 705 -2.56 -28.75 37.64
N HIS A 706 -1.57 -28.99 38.52
CA HIS A 706 -1.26 -28.10 39.65
C HIS A 706 0.21 -27.69 39.70
N THR A 707 0.94 -27.80 38.59
CA THR A 707 2.37 -27.42 38.53
C THR A 707 2.61 -25.96 38.91
N VAL A 708 1.73 -25.04 38.52
CA VAL A 708 1.79 -23.61 38.90
C VAL A 708 1.52 -23.44 40.40
N PHE A 709 0.42 -24.01 40.88
CA PHE A 709 0.03 -23.94 42.29
C PHE A 709 1.12 -24.54 43.21
N LYS A 710 1.68 -25.68 42.83
CA LYS A 710 2.82 -26.33 43.48
C LYS A 710 4.05 -25.42 43.48
N GLY A 711 4.37 -24.78 42.36
CA GLY A 711 5.48 -23.83 42.26
C GLY A 711 5.32 -22.64 43.22
N TYR A 712 4.10 -22.15 43.39
CA TYR A 712 3.78 -21.09 44.34
C TYR A 712 3.79 -21.56 45.79
N ILE A 713 3.32 -22.77 46.10
CA ILE A 713 3.46 -23.41 47.42
C ILE A 713 4.94 -23.49 47.82
N ASP A 714 5.80 -23.93 46.89
CA ASP A 714 7.25 -24.04 47.13
C ASP A 714 7.87 -22.66 47.36
N SER A 715 7.51 -21.68 46.53
CA SER A 715 8.04 -20.31 46.59
C SER A 715 7.62 -19.57 47.87
N ALA A 716 6.39 -19.78 48.33
CA ALA A 716 5.86 -19.24 49.57
C ALA A 716 6.27 -20.06 50.82
N SER A 717 7.11 -21.10 50.67
CA SER A 717 7.54 -21.98 51.77
C SER A 717 6.37 -22.59 52.56
N LEU A 718 5.34 -23.09 51.86
CA LEU A 718 4.19 -23.79 52.44
C LEU A 718 4.27 -25.32 52.30
N ASP A 719 5.25 -25.83 51.56
CA ASP A 719 5.46 -27.26 51.29
C ASP A 719 5.59 -28.11 52.57
N ALA A 720 6.26 -27.59 53.59
CA ALA A 720 6.41 -28.26 54.87
C ALA A 720 5.07 -28.39 55.60
N LYS A 721 4.26 -27.31 55.61
CA LYS A 721 2.93 -27.27 56.25
C LYS A 721 1.99 -28.30 55.63
N LEU A 722 2.02 -28.44 54.30
CA LEU A 722 1.17 -29.40 53.58
C LEU A 722 1.60 -30.88 53.75
N ARG A 723 2.77 -31.13 54.35
CA ARG A 723 3.23 -32.48 54.75
C ARG A 723 3.11 -32.75 56.25
N GLU A 724 2.72 -31.76 57.05
CA GLU A 724 2.54 -31.94 58.49
C GLU A 724 1.42 -32.95 58.77
N ASP A 725 1.56 -33.71 59.87
CA ASP A 725 0.56 -34.66 60.37
C ASP A 725 -0.60 -33.91 61.07
N THR A 726 -1.19 -32.97 60.34
CA THR A 726 -2.33 -32.16 60.73
C THR A 726 -3.38 -32.32 59.65
N THR A 727 -4.62 -32.60 60.03
CA THR A 727 -5.68 -32.83 59.07
C THR A 727 -6.17 -31.50 58.51
N ILE A 728 -6.11 -31.33 57.19
CA ILE A 728 -6.48 -30.09 56.49
C ILE A 728 -7.34 -30.39 55.27
N THR A 729 -8.01 -29.35 54.77
CA THR A 729 -8.62 -29.35 53.43
C THR A 729 -7.93 -28.30 52.58
N VAL A 730 -7.47 -28.68 51.40
CA VAL A 730 -6.88 -27.73 50.44
C VAL A 730 -7.78 -27.64 49.22
N PHE A 731 -8.23 -26.43 48.90
CA PHE A 731 -8.88 -26.12 47.64
C PHE A 731 -7.78 -25.70 46.66
N ALA A 732 -7.33 -26.61 45.81
CA ALA A 732 -6.21 -26.40 44.90
C ALA A 732 -6.71 -25.88 43.54
N PRO A 733 -6.33 -24.66 43.11
CA PRO A 733 -6.66 -24.16 41.78
C PRO A 733 -5.82 -24.85 40.71
N THR A 734 -6.45 -25.16 39.59
CA THR A 734 -5.77 -25.74 38.42
C THR A 734 -4.79 -24.74 37.76
N ASN A 735 -3.91 -25.22 36.88
CA ASN A 735 -3.01 -24.35 36.10
C ASN A 735 -3.82 -23.36 35.25
N GLU A 736 -4.95 -23.80 34.69
CA GLU A 736 -5.88 -22.96 33.93
C GLU A 736 -6.44 -21.83 34.80
N ALA A 737 -6.83 -22.12 36.04
CA ALA A 737 -7.27 -21.12 37.01
C ALA A 737 -6.25 -19.98 37.20
N PHE A 738 -4.96 -20.31 37.20
CA PHE A 738 -3.88 -19.31 37.24
C PHE A 738 -3.66 -18.62 35.90
N GLY A 739 -3.89 -19.30 34.77
CA GLY A 739 -3.79 -18.74 33.43
C GLY A 739 -4.84 -17.66 33.13
N ILE A 740 -5.99 -17.70 33.79
CA ILE A 740 -7.06 -16.69 33.66
C ILE A 740 -6.73 -15.39 34.40
N LEU A 741 -5.77 -15.39 35.33
CA LEU A 741 -5.46 -14.19 36.13
C LEU A 741 -4.80 -13.09 35.28
N PRO A 742 -5.15 -11.81 35.50
CA PRO A 742 -4.47 -10.70 34.83
C PRO A 742 -2.97 -10.71 35.09
N LEU A 743 -2.16 -10.49 34.05
CA LEU A 743 -0.69 -10.52 34.12
C LEU A 743 -0.13 -9.57 35.20
N GLY A 744 -0.79 -8.43 35.44
CA GLY A 744 -0.43 -7.51 36.52
C GLY A 744 -0.56 -8.12 37.92
N LEU A 745 -1.59 -8.96 38.14
CA LEU A 745 -1.81 -9.66 39.39
C LEU A 745 -0.80 -10.79 39.59
N ILE A 746 -0.52 -11.57 38.54
CA ILE A 746 0.52 -12.60 38.55
C ILE A 746 1.87 -11.99 38.95
N ASN A 747 2.27 -10.90 38.30
CA ASN A 747 3.50 -10.19 38.64
C ASN A 747 3.53 -9.68 40.08
N ALA A 748 2.39 -9.24 40.62
CA ALA A 748 2.29 -8.78 42.01
C ALA A 748 2.45 -9.92 43.02
N LEU A 749 1.85 -11.09 42.74
CA LEU A 749 2.02 -12.29 43.55
C LEU A 749 3.47 -12.77 43.54
N GLU A 750 4.09 -12.86 42.36
CA GLU A 750 5.47 -13.31 42.22
C GLU A 750 6.50 -12.33 42.81
N ALA A 751 6.18 -11.03 42.83
CA ALA A 751 7.05 -10.02 43.43
C ALA A 751 7.10 -10.08 44.97
N ASP A 752 6.09 -10.66 45.62
CA ASP A 752 6.02 -10.79 47.08
C ASP A 752 5.64 -12.21 47.56
N PRO A 753 6.55 -13.19 47.43
CA PRO A 753 6.28 -14.59 47.80
C PRO A 753 5.99 -14.80 49.28
N ASP A 754 6.61 -14.02 50.17
CA ASP A 754 6.49 -14.15 51.63
C ASP A 754 5.28 -13.36 52.20
N GLY A 755 4.74 -12.42 51.43
CA GLY A 755 3.57 -11.60 51.78
C GLY A 755 2.35 -11.99 50.95
N LEU A 756 2.06 -11.20 49.92
CA LEU A 756 0.81 -11.31 49.13
C LEU A 756 0.54 -12.73 48.59
N LEU A 757 1.55 -13.39 48.02
CA LEU A 757 1.37 -14.76 47.51
C LEU A 757 1.07 -15.74 48.64
N ARG A 758 1.83 -15.66 49.74
CA ARG A 758 1.64 -16.53 50.89
C ARG A 758 0.25 -16.35 51.52
N GLU A 759 -0.23 -15.12 51.65
CA GLU A 759 -1.59 -14.83 52.15
C GLU A 759 -2.65 -15.41 51.22
N THR A 760 -2.49 -15.24 49.91
CA THR A 760 -3.37 -15.83 48.89
C THR A 760 -3.45 -17.35 49.01
N LEU A 761 -2.31 -18.04 49.12
CA LEU A 761 -2.27 -19.49 49.26
C LEU A 761 -2.85 -19.98 50.59
N LEU A 762 -2.73 -19.21 51.67
CA LEU A 762 -3.36 -19.53 52.95
C LEU A 762 -4.89 -19.42 52.88
N TYR A 763 -5.44 -18.54 52.03
CA TYR A 763 -6.88 -18.48 51.76
C TYR A 763 -7.43 -19.73 51.06
N HIS A 764 -6.55 -20.59 50.53
CA HIS A 764 -6.92 -21.87 49.90
C HIS A 764 -6.92 -23.06 50.87
N ILE A 765 -6.59 -22.85 52.14
CA ILE A 765 -6.41 -23.93 53.12
C ILE A 765 -7.39 -23.76 54.28
N ASN A 766 -8.14 -24.81 54.58
CA ASN A 766 -9.01 -24.90 55.74
C ASN A 766 -8.46 -25.93 56.76
N LYS A 767 -8.72 -25.69 58.05
CA LYS A 767 -8.19 -26.49 59.18
C LYS A 767 -8.93 -27.79 59.46
N ASP A 768 -10.09 -27.98 58.85
CA ASP A 768 -10.87 -29.19 59.00
C ASP A 768 -10.64 -30.11 57.79
N SER A 769 -10.95 -31.40 57.96
CA SER A 769 -10.93 -32.38 56.88
C SER A 769 -12.35 -32.55 56.37
N LEU A 770 -12.69 -31.86 55.30
CA LEU A 770 -14.04 -31.76 54.79
C LEU A 770 -14.13 -32.52 53.48
N SER A 771 -15.01 -33.51 53.43
CA SER A 771 -15.45 -34.09 52.17
C SER A 771 -16.43 -33.16 51.44
N SER A 772 -16.62 -33.35 50.13
CA SER A 772 -17.62 -32.58 49.36
C SER A 772 -19.03 -32.69 49.95
N ASN A 773 -19.39 -33.86 50.49
CA ASN A 773 -20.68 -34.08 51.16
C ASN A 773 -20.86 -33.23 52.42
N GLU A 774 -19.77 -32.71 52.99
CA GLU A 774 -19.77 -31.81 54.15
C GLU A 774 -19.77 -30.33 53.74
N LEU A 775 -19.58 -30.03 52.45
CA LEU A 775 -19.70 -28.70 51.86
C LEU A 775 -21.16 -28.43 51.47
N THR A 776 -21.97 -28.02 52.45
CA THR A 776 -23.40 -27.74 52.26
C THR A 776 -23.67 -26.29 51.84
N ASP A 777 -24.80 -26.04 51.18
CA ASP A 777 -25.28 -24.70 50.84
C ASP A 777 -25.30 -23.75 52.06
N ASP A 778 -24.95 -22.48 51.86
CA ASP A 778 -24.76 -21.44 52.88
C ASP A 778 -23.64 -21.74 53.93
N LEU A 779 -22.77 -22.73 53.71
CA LEU A 779 -21.68 -23.01 54.65
C LEU A 779 -20.61 -21.92 54.57
N VAL A 780 -20.16 -21.44 55.73
CA VAL A 780 -19.06 -20.48 55.85
C VAL A 780 -17.83 -21.17 56.41
N LEU A 781 -16.72 -21.15 55.67
CA LEU A 781 -15.45 -21.73 56.05
C LEU A 781 -14.48 -20.65 56.53
N LEU A 782 -13.87 -20.85 57.70
CA LEU A 782 -12.77 -20.02 58.16
C LEU A 782 -11.45 -20.55 57.57
N MET A 783 -10.79 -19.75 56.77
CA MET A 783 -9.56 -20.12 56.05
C MET A 783 -8.31 -19.86 56.90
N GLU A 784 -7.15 -20.38 56.48
CA GLU A 784 -5.89 -20.28 57.25
C GLU A 784 -5.29 -18.87 57.28
N ASP A 785 -5.62 -18.00 56.33
CA ASP A 785 -5.28 -16.58 56.34
C ASP A 785 -6.11 -15.78 57.37
N GLY A 786 -7.24 -16.34 57.82
CA GLY A 786 -8.18 -15.75 58.77
C GLY A 786 -9.44 -15.14 58.15
N ASN A 787 -9.58 -15.16 56.82
CA ASN A 787 -10.79 -14.71 56.13
C ASN A 787 -11.85 -15.81 56.03
N GLU A 788 -13.08 -15.43 55.71
CA GLU A 788 -14.20 -16.34 55.48
C GLU A 788 -14.36 -16.62 53.99
N ALA A 789 -14.61 -17.89 53.63
CA ALA A 789 -15.02 -18.32 52.30
C ALA A 789 -16.45 -18.89 52.37
N PHE A 790 -17.25 -18.62 51.35
CA PHE A 790 -18.66 -18.98 51.29
C PHE A 790 -18.88 -20.17 50.37
N ILE A 791 -19.74 -21.10 50.76
CA ILE A 791 -20.09 -22.28 49.97
C ILE A 791 -21.52 -22.14 49.45
N ASP A 792 -21.65 -22.15 48.13
CA ASP A 792 -22.94 -22.17 47.44
C ASP A 792 -23.09 -23.51 46.70
N VAL A 793 -24.19 -24.23 46.94
CA VAL A 793 -24.47 -25.51 46.28
C VAL A 793 -25.65 -25.34 45.35
N THR A 794 -25.35 -25.26 44.05
CA THR A 794 -26.34 -25.03 43.00
C THR A 794 -26.63 -26.29 42.21
N THR A 795 -27.49 -26.20 41.19
CA THR A 795 -27.65 -27.29 40.22
C THR A 795 -26.39 -27.53 39.39
N ASP A 796 -25.49 -26.55 39.33
CA ASP A 796 -24.33 -26.55 38.44
C ASP A 796 -23.05 -27.02 39.14
N GLY A 797 -23.08 -27.18 40.47
CA GLY A 797 -21.96 -27.70 41.27
C GLY A 797 -21.88 -27.09 42.67
N ILE A 798 -20.79 -27.41 43.37
CA ILE A 798 -20.41 -26.76 44.64
C ILE A 798 -19.44 -25.63 44.29
N PHE A 799 -19.69 -24.43 44.82
CA PHE A 799 -18.87 -23.25 44.61
C PHE A 799 -18.26 -22.79 45.94
N ILE A 800 -16.99 -22.38 45.90
CA ILE A 800 -16.26 -21.76 46.99
C ILE A 800 -16.02 -20.31 46.56
N ASN A 801 -16.77 -19.37 47.14
CA ASN A 801 -17.00 -18.04 46.55
C ASN A 801 -17.47 -18.23 45.09
N ASP A 802 -16.74 -17.68 44.12
CA ASP A 802 -17.04 -17.83 42.69
C ASP A 802 -16.32 -19.02 42.03
N ALA A 803 -15.44 -19.74 42.75
CA ALA A 803 -14.67 -20.85 42.20
C ALA A 803 -15.44 -22.17 42.28
N LYS A 804 -15.62 -22.85 41.16
CA LYS A 804 -16.32 -24.12 41.09
C LYS A 804 -15.42 -25.26 41.52
N LEU A 805 -15.97 -26.16 42.32
CA LEU A 805 -15.37 -27.46 42.63
C LEU A 805 -15.45 -28.38 41.39
N VAL A 806 -14.29 -28.68 40.80
CA VAL A 806 -14.17 -29.49 39.56
C VAL A 806 -13.94 -30.96 39.88
N PHE A 807 -13.11 -31.24 40.89
CA PHE A 807 -12.87 -32.59 41.39
C PHE A 807 -12.80 -32.58 42.90
N GLU A 808 -13.31 -33.64 43.53
CA GLU A 808 -13.54 -33.67 44.96
C GLU A 808 -12.94 -34.90 45.66
N ASN A 809 -12.64 -34.75 46.95
CA ASN A 809 -12.34 -35.84 47.90
C ASN A 809 -11.02 -36.60 47.65
N PHE A 810 -9.96 -35.94 47.20
CA PHE A 810 -8.65 -36.59 47.12
C PHE A 810 -8.12 -36.88 48.52
N ALA A 811 -8.16 -38.16 48.92
CA ALA A 811 -7.77 -38.59 50.26
C ALA A 811 -6.25 -38.60 50.39
N ALA A 812 -5.73 -37.78 51.31
CA ALA A 812 -4.35 -37.79 51.73
C ALA A 812 -4.18 -38.42 53.12
N SER A 813 -2.95 -38.84 53.44
CA SER A 813 -2.58 -39.31 54.79
C SER A 813 -2.86 -38.27 55.88
N ASN A 814 -2.87 -36.98 55.50
CA ASN A 814 -3.00 -35.84 56.39
C ASN A 814 -4.12 -34.87 55.95
N GLY A 815 -5.13 -35.31 55.19
CA GLY A 815 -6.24 -34.42 54.84
C GLY A 815 -7.01 -34.81 53.59
N VAL A 816 -7.68 -33.81 53.01
CA VAL A 816 -8.40 -33.91 51.75
C VAL A 816 -7.95 -32.79 50.82
N VAL A 817 -7.81 -33.08 49.54
CA VAL A 817 -7.63 -32.07 48.49
C VAL A 817 -8.89 -32.03 47.62
N HIS A 818 -9.25 -30.84 47.19
CA HIS A 818 -10.37 -30.50 46.31
C HIS A 818 -9.82 -29.62 45.20
N PHE A 819 -10.13 -29.90 43.94
CA PHE A 819 -9.65 -29.09 42.81
C PHE A 819 -10.70 -28.08 42.39
N ILE A 820 -10.29 -26.84 42.16
CA ILE A 820 -11.17 -25.73 41.78
C ILE A 820 -10.71 -25.05 40.48
N ASP A 821 -11.64 -24.48 39.71
CA ASP A 821 -11.39 -23.86 38.40
C ASP A 821 -10.94 -22.39 38.45
N ALA A 822 -10.95 -21.78 39.63
CA ALA A 822 -10.51 -20.40 39.83
C ALA A 822 -9.65 -20.26 41.09
N VAL A 823 -8.72 -19.30 41.07
CA VAL A 823 -7.96 -18.93 42.26
C VAL A 823 -8.91 -18.16 43.18
N ILE A 824 -9.23 -18.73 44.34
CA ILE A 824 -10.11 -18.03 45.29
C ILE A 824 -9.37 -16.85 45.90
N THR A 825 -10.01 -15.70 45.83
CA THR A 825 -9.58 -14.48 46.51
C THR A 825 -10.60 -14.13 47.57
N PRO A 826 -10.19 -13.51 48.69
CA PRO A 826 -11.14 -12.94 49.63
C PRO A 826 -12.06 -12.00 48.87
N ILE A 827 -13.38 -12.13 49.02
CA ILE A 827 -14.34 -11.23 48.37
C ILE A 827 -14.08 -9.82 48.93
N GLU A 828 -13.39 -8.98 48.16
CA GLU A 828 -13.27 -7.56 48.43
C GLU A 828 -14.65 -6.91 48.19
N PRO A 829 -15.09 -5.94 49.03
CA PRO A 829 -16.32 -5.21 48.75
C PRO A 829 -16.23 -4.55 47.36
N THR A 830 -17.27 -4.73 46.55
CA THR A 830 -17.44 -4.19 45.18
C THR A 830 -16.95 -2.74 45.06
N LYS A 831 -16.24 -2.38 43.98
CA LYS A 831 -15.79 -1.01 43.68
C LYS A 831 -16.74 -0.33 42.70
N THR A 832 -17.80 0.26 43.25
CA THR A 832 -18.74 1.07 42.47
C THR A 832 -18.14 2.41 42.04
N VAL A 833 -18.84 3.16 41.18
CA VAL A 833 -18.49 4.54 40.81
C VAL A 833 -18.38 5.42 42.06
N PHE A 834 -19.27 5.22 43.05
CA PHE A 834 -19.15 5.90 44.34
C PHE A 834 -17.88 5.51 45.10
N ASP A 835 -17.53 4.21 45.15
CA ASP A 835 -16.32 3.75 45.82
C ASP A 835 -15.05 4.32 45.17
N PHE A 836 -15.03 4.46 43.84
CA PHE A 836 -13.95 5.15 43.13
C PHE A 836 -13.81 6.61 43.59
N ILE A 837 -14.91 7.36 43.65
CA ILE A 837 -14.92 8.76 44.10
C ILE A 837 -14.45 8.85 45.57
N ALA A 838 -14.99 8.01 46.44
CA ALA A 838 -14.68 8.01 47.88
C ALA A 838 -13.22 7.63 48.17
N GLN A 839 -12.65 6.70 47.41
CA GLN A 839 -11.25 6.27 47.57
C GLN A 839 -10.25 7.22 46.88
N SER A 840 -10.70 8.05 45.96
CA SER A 840 -9.84 8.97 45.22
C SER A 840 -9.36 10.15 46.08
N SER A 841 -8.08 10.49 45.94
CA SER A 841 -7.45 11.61 46.66
C SER A 841 -7.70 12.98 46.03
N ILE A 842 -8.23 13.04 44.80
CA ILE A 842 -8.46 14.27 44.03
C ILE A 842 -9.96 14.63 43.88
N HIS A 843 -10.84 13.87 44.54
CA HIS A 843 -12.29 14.02 44.44
C HIS A 843 -12.94 14.25 45.81
N LYS A 844 -12.25 14.84 46.79
CA LYS A 844 -12.79 15.00 48.16
C LYS A 844 -13.96 15.96 48.23
N THR A 845 -13.96 16.97 47.38
CA THR A 845 -15.04 17.94 47.22
C THR A 845 -16.22 17.31 46.47
N LEU A 846 -15.94 16.51 45.44
CA LEU A 846 -16.96 15.75 44.72
C LEU A 846 -17.65 14.72 45.63
N GLU A 847 -16.88 13.93 46.39
CA GLU A 847 -17.38 12.98 47.40
C GLU A 847 -18.35 13.66 48.37
N SER A 848 -17.92 14.80 48.93
CA SER A 848 -18.74 15.58 49.85
C SER A 848 -20.01 16.14 49.19
N ALA A 849 -19.92 16.57 47.94
CA ALA A 849 -21.04 17.11 47.17
C ALA A 849 -22.08 16.04 46.83
N VAL A 850 -21.64 14.86 46.40
CA VAL A 850 -22.49 13.69 46.10
C VAL A 850 -23.27 13.25 47.33
N ILE A 851 -22.59 13.11 48.47
CA ILE A 851 -23.23 12.76 49.75
C ILE A 851 -24.21 13.86 50.17
N ALA A 852 -23.83 15.14 50.04
CA ALA A 852 -24.69 16.25 50.40
C ALA A 852 -25.97 16.31 49.54
N ALA A 853 -25.88 15.90 48.27
CA ALA A 853 -26.99 15.86 47.32
C ALA A 853 -27.84 14.58 47.40
N GLU A 854 -27.48 13.62 48.25
CA GLU A 854 -28.12 12.29 48.37
C GLU A 854 -28.06 11.48 47.05
N LEU A 855 -26.95 11.59 46.32
CA LEU A 855 -26.69 10.84 45.07
C LEU A 855 -25.74 9.65 45.28
N ASP A 856 -25.23 9.45 46.50
CA ASP A 856 -24.30 8.39 46.87
C ASP A 856 -24.88 6.98 46.66
N ASP A 857 -26.14 6.76 47.04
CA ASP A 857 -26.83 5.48 46.80
C ASP A 857 -26.97 5.20 45.29
N ASP A 858 -27.38 6.19 44.48
CA ASP A 858 -27.54 6.04 43.01
C ASP A 858 -26.22 5.70 42.30
N LEU A 859 -25.10 6.27 42.78
CA LEU A 859 -23.76 5.96 42.25
C LEU A 859 -23.17 4.65 42.78
N ALA A 860 -23.81 4.01 43.76
CA ALA A 860 -23.46 2.70 44.29
C ALA A 860 -24.39 1.57 43.80
N GLU A 861 -25.54 1.90 43.20
CA GLU A 861 -26.47 0.92 42.63
C GLU A 861 -25.89 0.20 41.40
N GLN A 862 -26.27 -1.06 41.18
CA GLN A 862 -25.79 -1.94 40.09
C GLN A 862 -26.21 -1.54 38.66
N ASN A 863 -26.71 -0.32 38.46
CA ASN A 863 -27.16 0.17 37.15
C ASN A 863 -25.97 0.75 36.37
N PRO A 864 -25.79 0.38 35.09
CA PRO A 864 -24.70 0.92 34.27
C PRO A 864 -24.81 2.43 34.10
N ILE A 865 -23.80 3.17 34.54
CA ILE A 865 -23.75 4.64 34.44
C ILE A 865 -22.39 5.14 33.95
N THR A 866 -22.34 6.38 33.45
CA THR A 866 -21.09 7.12 33.25
C THR A 866 -21.07 8.37 34.10
N MET A 867 -19.98 8.59 34.83
CA MET A 867 -19.75 9.80 35.62
C MET A 867 -18.56 10.59 35.06
N PHE A 868 -18.80 11.83 34.64
CA PHE A 868 -17.74 12.80 34.37
C PHE A 868 -17.34 13.45 35.71
N ALA A 869 -16.29 12.96 36.35
CA ALA A 869 -15.91 13.33 37.72
C ALA A 869 -14.99 14.57 37.75
N PRO A 870 -15.46 15.75 38.18
CA PRO A 870 -14.61 16.93 38.33
C PRO A 870 -13.66 16.82 39.53
N THR A 871 -12.40 17.22 39.34
CA THR A 871 -11.40 17.20 40.43
C THR A 871 -11.67 18.30 41.48
N ASP A 872 -10.97 18.20 42.62
CA ASP A 872 -10.99 19.24 43.66
C ASP A 872 -10.59 20.62 43.11
N GLU A 873 -9.61 20.68 42.20
CA GLU A 873 -9.22 21.92 41.54
C GLU A 873 -10.33 22.51 40.66
N ALA A 874 -11.17 21.66 40.05
CA ALA A 874 -12.32 22.09 39.26
C ALA A 874 -13.38 22.79 40.12
N PHE A 875 -13.61 22.31 41.34
CA PHE A 875 -14.48 22.97 42.32
C PHE A 875 -13.87 24.27 42.86
N ASP A 876 -12.55 24.29 43.11
CA ASP A 876 -11.84 25.49 43.56
C ASP A 876 -11.85 26.62 42.52
N ALA A 877 -11.98 26.28 41.23
CA ALA A 877 -12.08 27.25 40.13
C ALA A 877 -13.42 28.00 40.10
N LEU A 878 -14.46 27.51 40.80
CA LEU A 878 -15.74 28.22 40.87
C LEU A 878 -15.62 29.51 41.71
N PRO A 879 -16.30 30.61 41.29
CA PRO A 879 -16.43 31.78 42.14
C PRO A 879 -17.05 31.39 43.48
N SER A 880 -16.49 31.87 44.60
CA SER A 880 -16.90 31.47 45.95
C SER A 880 -18.39 31.70 46.22
N ILE A 881 -18.98 32.72 45.60
CA ILE A 881 -20.42 33.01 45.68
C ILE A 881 -21.29 31.94 45.02
N VAL A 882 -20.81 31.30 43.96
CA VAL A 882 -21.49 30.21 43.24
C VAL A 882 -21.40 28.93 44.05
N LEU A 883 -20.21 28.60 44.56
CA LEU A 883 -20.00 27.43 45.42
C LEU A 883 -20.85 27.52 46.70
N ASP A 884 -20.88 28.69 47.35
CA ASP A 884 -21.75 28.93 48.51
C ASP A 884 -23.23 28.78 48.16
N ALA A 885 -23.66 29.22 46.96
CA ALA A 885 -25.05 29.07 46.53
C ALA A 885 -25.43 27.60 46.33
N LEU A 886 -24.56 26.81 45.69
CA LEU A 886 -24.75 25.37 45.47
C LEU A 886 -24.83 24.62 46.81
N LEU A 887 -23.91 24.87 47.73
CA LEU A 887 -23.88 24.22 49.04
C LEU A 887 -25.08 24.59 49.94
N ASN A 888 -25.71 25.75 49.72
CA ASN A 888 -26.91 26.16 50.44
C ASN A 888 -28.21 25.54 49.88
N ASN A 889 -28.16 24.91 48.69
CA ASN A 889 -29.29 24.23 48.07
C ASN A 889 -28.90 22.82 47.55
N PRO A 890 -28.49 21.89 48.45
CA PRO A 890 -27.91 20.62 48.05
C PRO A 890 -28.85 19.72 47.23
N GLN A 891 -30.13 19.64 47.59
CA GLN A 891 -31.15 18.85 46.87
C GLN A 891 -31.75 19.59 45.66
N GLY A 892 -31.30 20.81 45.36
CA GLY A 892 -31.78 21.61 44.25
C GLY A 892 -30.66 21.87 43.26
N ASP A 893 -30.00 23.02 43.41
CA ASP A 893 -29.01 23.50 42.43
C ASP A 893 -27.77 22.59 42.39
N LEU A 894 -27.32 22.06 43.55
CA LEU A 894 -26.18 21.14 43.59
C LEU A 894 -26.52 19.77 42.99
N LEU A 895 -27.67 19.17 43.35
CA LEU A 895 -28.10 17.92 42.75
C LEU A 895 -28.25 18.05 41.23
N ASN A 896 -28.89 19.12 40.75
CA ASN A 896 -29.04 19.36 39.31
C ASN A 896 -27.68 19.56 38.61
N LEU A 897 -26.71 20.19 39.29
CA LEU A 897 -25.33 20.30 38.81
C LEU A 897 -24.65 18.93 38.73
N LEU A 898 -24.80 18.07 39.73
CA LEU A 898 -24.18 16.73 39.69
C LEU A 898 -24.82 15.84 38.62
N LEU A 899 -26.12 15.98 38.38
CA LEU A 899 -26.83 15.23 37.34
C LEU A 899 -26.43 15.63 35.91
N ILE A 900 -25.85 16.81 35.66
CA ILE A 900 -25.27 17.16 34.35
C ILE A 900 -23.93 16.44 34.10
N HIS A 901 -23.32 15.89 35.15
CA HIS A 901 -22.08 15.10 35.07
C HIS A 901 -22.36 13.60 34.95
N LYS A 902 -23.60 13.16 35.14
CA LYS A 902 -24.03 11.76 35.07
C LYS A 902 -24.74 11.48 33.75
N ASN A 903 -24.44 10.32 33.16
CA ASN A 903 -25.18 9.72 32.06
C ASN A 903 -25.67 8.32 32.47
N ASP A 904 -26.91 7.96 32.13
CA ASP A 904 -27.48 6.64 32.45
C ASP A 904 -27.10 5.55 31.41
N ASN A 905 -26.16 5.85 30.50
CA ASN A 905 -25.56 4.90 29.58
C ASN A 905 -24.04 4.80 29.82
N LEU A 906 -23.44 3.69 29.40
CA LEU A 906 -21.99 3.53 29.34
C LEU A 906 -21.45 4.26 28.12
N ILE A 907 -20.77 5.38 28.35
CA ILE A 907 -20.10 6.19 27.34
C ILE A 907 -18.61 5.88 27.46
N ARG A 908 -18.08 5.07 26.54
CA ARG A 908 -16.67 4.71 26.49
C ARG A 908 -15.85 5.82 25.85
N ARG A 909 -14.51 5.72 25.94
CA ARG A 909 -13.62 6.64 25.22
C ARG A 909 -13.92 6.70 23.72
N ALA A 910 -14.26 5.56 23.12
CA ALA A 910 -14.59 5.44 21.70
C ALA A 910 -15.86 6.22 21.31
N ASP A 911 -16.77 6.46 22.24
CA ASP A 911 -18.03 7.18 22.00
C ASP A 911 -17.84 8.71 22.07
N LEU A 912 -16.74 9.18 22.67
CA LEU A 912 -16.37 10.59 22.81
C LEU A 912 -15.65 11.11 21.55
N THR A 913 -16.38 11.14 20.44
CA THR A 913 -15.90 11.67 19.15
C THR A 913 -16.31 13.13 18.94
N ASP A 914 -15.61 13.84 18.06
CA ASP A 914 -15.81 15.27 17.83
C ASP A 914 -17.23 15.58 17.33
N GLY A 915 -17.87 16.55 17.95
CA GLY A 915 -19.22 17.00 17.60
C GLY A 915 -20.37 16.17 18.17
N VAL A 916 -20.10 15.09 18.92
CA VAL A 916 -21.16 14.26 19.52
C VAL A 916 -21.90 15.01 20.62
N GLU A 917 -23.22 14.88 20.64
CA GLU A 917 -24.09 15.40 21.69
C GLU A 917 -24.53 14.26 22.63
N LEU A 918 -24.33 14.45 23.93
CA LEU A 918 -24.67 13.49 24.98
C LEU A 918 -25.87 14.01 25.79
N ASN A 919 -26.91 13.18 25.91
CA ASN A 919 -28.05 13.46 26.79
C ASN A 919 -27.69 13.09 28.24
N MET A 920 -27.62 14.07 29.13
CA MET A 920 -27.25 13.87 30.53
C MET A 920 -28.48 13.60 31.41
N THR A 921 -28.28 13.03 32.61
CA THR A 921 -29.37 12.59 33.49
C THR A 921 -30.24 13.77 33.98
N ASN A 922 -29.71 14.99 34.00
CA ASN A 922 -30.52 16.19 34.27
C ASN A 922 -31.42 16.65 33.09
N GLY A 923 -31.32 15.99 31.93
CA GLY A 923 -32.08 16.29 30.72
C GLY A 923 -31.43 17.34 29.81
N GLU A 924 -30.26 17.88 30.17
CA GLU A 924 -29.49 18.79 29.31
C GLU A 924 -28.62 18.00 28.32
N ILE A 925 -28.27 18.65 27.21
CA ILE A 925 -27.36 18.10 26.21
C ILE A 925 -25.98 18.74 26.41
N VAL A 926 -24.93 17.91 26.46
CA VAL A 926 -23.54 18.37 26.49
C VAL A 926 -22.84 17.96 25.19
N LYS A 927 -22.03 18.86 24.63
CA LYS A 927 -21.33 18.62 23.36
C LYS A 927 -19.90 18.19 23.62
N VAL A 928 -19.47 17.14 22.94
CA VAL A 928 -18.09 16.69 22.92
C VAL A 928 -17.36 17.41 21.79
N SER A 929 -16.18 17.97 22.08
CA SER A 929 -15.26 18.47 21.05
C SER A 929 -13.88 17.86 21.24
N VAL A 930 -13.19 17.58 20.14
CA VAL A 930 -11.85 17.00 20.14
C VAL A 930 -10.90 17.99 19.47
N GLN A 931 -10.07 18.64 20.29
CA GLN A 931 -9.09 19.61 19.81
C GLN A 931 -7.68 19.04 20.04
N SER A 932 -6.91 18.84 18.96
CA SER A 932 -5.53 18.31 19.04
C SER A 932 -5.43 17.04 19.91
N ASP A 933 -6.29 16.04 19.63
CA ASP A 933 -6.44 14.77 20.37
C ASP A 933 -6.88 14.89 21.84
N THR A 934 -7.20 16.09 22.33
CA THR A 934 -7.74 16.30 23.67
C THR A 934 -9.27 16.38 23.62
N ILE A 935 -9.95 15.56 24.45
CA ILE A 935 -11.41 15.62 24.58
C ILE A 935 -11.82 16.74 25.52
N TYR A 936 -12.83 17.49 25.10
CA TYR A 936 -13.56 18.42 25.91
C TYR A 936 -15.04 18.04 25.94
N VAL A 937 -15.64 18.02 27.12
CA VAL A 937 -17.09 17.93 27.31
C VAL A 937 -17.57 19.32 27.70
N ASN A 938 -18.27 19.98 26.77
CA ASN A 938 -18.39 21.44 26.73
C ASN A 938 -17.01 22.09 26.85
N ASN A 939 -16.73 22.80 27.95
CA ASN A 939 -15.44 23.45 28.20
C ASN A 939 -14.54 22.67 29.18
N ALA A 940 -15.00 21.52 29.68
CA ALA A 940 -14.26 20.72 30.65
C ALA A 940 -13.36 19.71 29.94
N LYS A 941 -12.05 19.78 30.17
CA LYS A 941 -11.09 18.86 29.56
C LYS A 941 -11.12 17.54 30.30
N VAL A 942 -11.19 16.44 29.56
CA VAL A 942 -11.01 15.10 30.12
C VAL A 942 -9.52 14.87 30.36
N ILE A 943 -9.14 14.61 31.61
CA ILE A 943 -7.73 14.43 32.03
C ILE A 943 -7.40 12.97 32.34
N MET A 944 -8.40 12.14 32.61
CA MET A 944 -8.26 10.69 32.70
C MET A 944 -9.53 10.06 32.14
N GLU A 945 -9.35 9.21 31.13
CA GLU A 945 -10.44 8.62 30.37
C GLU A 945 -10.68 7.19 30.83
N GLU A 946 -11.95 6.76 30.83
CA GLU A 946 -12.39 5.36 30.92
C GLU A 946 -11.87 4.57 32.13
N VAL A 947 -12.07 5.10 33.33
CA VAL A 947 -11.86 4.31 34.56
C VAL A 947 -13.06 3.38 34.76
N ILE A 948 -12.82 2.07 34.72
CA ILE A 948 -13.87 1.04 34.85
C ILE A 948 -14.20 0.79 36.34
N ALA A 949 -15.49 0.84 36.68
CA ALA A 949 -16.07 0.50 37.98
C ALA A 949 -17.16 -0.58 37.82
N ASP A 950 -17.53 -1.27 38.90
CA ASP A 950 -18.42 -2.45 38.84
C ASP A 950 -19.81 -2.12 38.27
N ASN A 951 -20.30 -0.89 38.50
CA ASN A 951 -21.58 -0.39 38.01
C ASN A 951 -21.43 0.71 36.94
N GLY A 952 -20.24 0.98 36.39
CA GLY A 952 -20.11 2.08 35.44
C GLY A 952 -18.72 2.48 34.98
N ILE A 953 -18.64 3.63 34.34
CA ILE A 953 -17.39 4.25 33.86
C ILE A 953 -17.22 5.64 34.49
N VAL A 954 -15.99 5.99 34.83
CA VAL A 954 -15.63 7.34 35.29
C VAL A 954 -14.63 7.99 34.32
N HIS A 955 -14.97 9.19 33.84
CA HIS A 955 -14.06 10.07 33.11
C HIS A 955 -13.71 11.27 34.00
N VAL A 956 -12.45 11.46 34.36
CA VAL A 956 -12.02 12.57 35.22
C VAL A 956 -11.86 13.83 34.38
N ILE A 957 -12.45 14.94 34.83
CA ILE A 957 -12.43 16.24 34.14
C ILE A 957 -11.82 17.34 35.01
N ASP A 958 -11.21 18.36 34.39
CA ASP A 958 -10.53 19.46 35.09
C ASP A 958 -11.39 20.71 35.36
N ALA A 959 -12.63 20.73 34.87
CA ALA A 959 -13.57 21.81 35.10
C ALA A 959 -14.99 21.25 35.32
N ILE A 960 -15.83 22.02 36.00
CA ILE A 960 -17.24 21.66 36.22
C ILE A 960 -18.03 21.93 34.94
N ILE A 961 -18.77 20.92 34.48
CA ILE A 961 -19.73 21.04 33.38
C ILE A 961 -20.86 21.95 33.86
N LEU A 962 -20.96 23.12 33.23
CA LEU A 962 -22.07 24.05 33.44
C LEU A 962 -23.10 23.89 32.32
N LYS A 963 -24.36 24.22 32.63
CA LYS A 963 -25.39 24.37 31.61
C LYS A 963 -24.88 25.36 30.55
N ARG A 964 -25.02 24.99 29.28
CA ARG A 964 -24.79 25.91 28.17
C ARG A 964 -25.78 27.07 28.31
N GLU A 965 -25.29 28.28 28.53
CA GLU A 965 -26.14 29.47 28.36
C GLU A 965 -26.64 29.43 26.91
N GLU A 966 -27.95 29.28 26.71
CA GLU A 966 -28.60 29.10 25.42
C GLU A 966 -28.46 30.36 24.55
N ARG A 967 -27.28 30.58 23.98
CA ARG A 967 -27.07 31.54 22.89
C ARG A 967 -26.87 30.76 21.62
N ASN A 968 -27.99 30.32 21.07
CA ASN A 968 -27.98 29.28 20.05
C ASN A 968 -27.83 29.88 18.65
N THR A 969 -27.97 31.21 18.48
CA THR A 969 -27.76 31.86 17.19
C THR A 969 -27.09 33.23 17.31
N ILE A 970 -26.59 33.74 16.19
CA ILE A 970 -26.07 35.11 16.04
C ILE A 970 -27.12 36.12 16.49
N TYR A 971 -28.39 35.90 16.15
CA TYR A 971 -29.47 36.78 16.59
C TYR A 971 -29.66 36.72 18.11
N ASP A 972 -29.65 35.53 18.73
CA ASP A 972 -29.82 35.39 20.17
C ASP A 972 -28.69 36.10 20.94
N PHE A 973 -27.45 35.98 20.46
CA PHE A 973 -26.31 36.74 21.01
C PHE A 973 -26.55 38.25 20.96
N ILE A 974 -26.95 38.78 19.79
CA ILE A 974 -27.22 40.21 19.62
C ILE A 974 -28.40 40.67 20.49
N ALA A 975 -29.45 39.85 20.59
CA ALA A 975 -30.68 40.16 21.30
C ALA A 975 -30.47 40.31 22.82
N GLU A 976 -29.51 39.57 23.38
CA GLU A 976 -29.19 39.59 24.81
C GLU A 976 -28.05 40.53 25.19
N SER A 977 -27.34 41.08 24.21
CA SER A 977 -26.19 41.96 24.47
C SER A 977 -26.63 43.39 24.81
N GLU A 978 -26.22 43.88 25.98
CA GLU A 978 -26.45 45.28 26.40
C GLU A 978 -25.77 46.29 25.45
N ASP A 979 -24.72 45.87 24.76
CA ASP A 979 -23.93 46.70 23.84
C ASP A 979 -24.49 46.71 22.41
N HIS A 980 -25.54 45.93 22.09
CA HIS A 980 -26.10 45.82 20.73
C HIS A 980 -27.60 46.17 20.64
N THR A 981 -28.16 46.85 21.64
CA THR A 981 -29.58 47.21 21.65
C THR A 981 -30.05 47.98 20.41
N ILE A 982 -29.25 48.91 19.86
CA ILE A 982 -29.60 49.66 18.64
C ILE A 982 -29.53 48.76 17.40
N LEU A 983 -28.52 47.88 17.32
CA LEU A 983 -28.37 46.90 16.25
C LEU A 983 -29.55 45.92 16.24
N LYS A 984 -29.94 45.43 17.42
CA LYS A 984 -31.09 44.54 17.60
C LYS A 984 -32.37 45.18 17.06
N ASP A 985 -32.68 46.41 17.49
CA ASP A 985 -33.87 47.13 17.03
C ASP A 985 -33.85 47.34 15.51
N ALA A 986 -32.67 47.62 14.93
CA ALA A 986 -32.49 47.75 13.49
C ALA A 986 -32.75 46.43 12.74
N ILE A 987 -32.18 45.32 13.21
CA ILE A 987 -32.37 43.97 12.66
C ILE A 987 -33.86 43.60 12.70
N ASP A 988 -34.51 43.75 13.86
CA ASP A 988 -35.94 43.47 14.05
C ASP A 988 -36.82 44.28 13.09
N SER A 989 -36.47 45.55 12.86
CA SER A 989 -37.24 46.43 11.97
C SER A 989 -37.09 46.09 10.49
N SER A 990 -35.92 45.57 10.10
CA SER A 990 -35.57 45.21 8.71
C SER A 990 -36.02 43.82 8.28
N GLY A 991 -36.35 42.95 9.25
CA GLY A 991 -36.69 41.54 9.00
C GLY A 991 -35.49 40.63 8.71
N LEU A 992 -34.27 41.05 9.08
CA LEU A 992 -33.04 40.26 8.96
C LEU A 992 -32.88 39.25 10.11
N ASP A 993 -33.67 39.38 11.17
CA ASP A 993 -33.70 38.50 12.34
C ASP A 993 -33.79 37.02 11.95
N GLN A 994 -34.77 36.65 11.13
CA GLN A 994 -34.96 35.25 10.72
C GLN A 994 -33.76 34.73 9.90
N GLU A 995 -33.10 35.57 9.11
CA GLU A 995 -31.93 35.19 8.33
C GLU A 995 -30.70 34.95 9.22
N LEU A 996 -30.58 35.66 10.34
CA LEU A 996 -29.52 35.48 11.33
C LEU A 996 -29.81 34.36 12.33
N ILE A 997 -31.06 33.90 12.43
CA ILE A 997 -31.45 32.69 13.16
C ILE A 997 -31.19 31.45 12.30
N ASP A 998 -31.63 31.48 11.03
CA ASP A 998 -31.60 30.31 10.13
C ASP A 998 -30.27 30.14 9.38
N GLY A 999 -29.39 31.16 9.38
CA GLY A 999 -28.07 31.09 8.75
C GLY A 999 -27.24 29.96 9.35
N VAL A 1000 -26.39 29.30 8.54
CA VAL A 1000 -25.51 28.23 9.01
C VAL A 1000 -24.09 28.52 8.54
N GLY A 1001 -23.14 28.55 9.47
CA GLY A 1001 -21.73 28.76 9.18
C GLY A 1001 -21.46 30.12 8.56
N ILE A 1002 -22.06 31.18 9.11
CA ILE A 1002 -21.88 32.56 8.64
C ILE A 1002 -21.06 33.37 9.66
N THR A 1003 -20.52 34.51 9.24
CA THR A 1003 -19.88 35.48 10.13
C THR A 1003 -20.67 36.79 10.12
N TYR A 1004 -20.94 37.34 11.30
CA TYR A 1004 -21.59 38.64 11.44
C TYR A 1004 -20.71 39.62 12.20
N PHE A 1005 -20.43 40.77 11.57
CA PHE A 1005 -19.65 41.86 12.18
C PHE A 1005 -20.62 42.81 12.89
N ALA A 1006 -20.85 42.59 14.19
CA ALA A 1006 -21.87 43.28 14.97
C ALA A 1006 -21.39 44.67 15.44
N PRO A 1007 -21.98 45.78 14.94
CA PRO A 1007 -21.61 47.11 15.42
C PRO A 1007 -22.24 47.40 16.78
N THR A 1008 -21.43 47.91 17.70
CA THR A 1008 -21.89 48.29 19.04
C THR A 1008 -22.85 49.50 19.02
N ASN A 1009 -23.55 49.74 20.13
CA ASN A 1009 -24.38 50.93 20.32
C ASN A 1009 -23.58 52.22 20.07
N ASP A 1010 -22.31 52.26 20.49
CA ASP A 1010 -21.42 53.41 20.26
C ASP A 1010 -21.13 53.62 18.76
N ALA A 1011 -20.98 52.53 18.00
CA ALA A 1011 -20.83 52.59 16.54
C ALA A 1011 -22.04 53.24 15.85
N PHE A 1012 -23.26 52.86 16.24
CA PHE A 1012 -24.48 53.48 15.72
C PHE A 1012 -24.64 54.94 16.18
N ASN A 1013 -24.29 55.25 17.43
CA ASN A 1013 -24.34 56.61 17.97
C ASN A 1013 -23.32 57.56 17.35
N ALA A 1014 -22.25 57.03 16.74
CA ALA A 1014 -21.26 57.80 16.00
C ALA A 1014 -21.78 58.32 14.65
N LEU A 1015 -22.88 57.75 14.11
CA LEU A 1015 -23.50 58.23 12.88
C LEU A 1015 -24.13 59.62 13.08
N PRO A 1016 -24.10 60.51 12.06
CA PRO A 1016 -24.86 61.74 12.10
C PRO A 1016 -26.36 61.47 12.33
N ALA A 1017 -26.99 62.23 13.23
CA ALA A 1017 -28.38 61.98 13.63
C ALA A 1017 -29.37 62.00 12.45
N ASP A 1018 -29.12 62.82 11.42
CA ASP A 1018 -29.95 62.85 10.21
C ASP A 1018 -29.82 61.55 9.39
N VAL A 1019 -28.61 60.98 9.30
CA VAL A 1019 -28.34 59.72 8.59
C VAL A 1019 -28.99 58.53 9.31
N LEU A 1020 -28.85 58.47 10.64
CA LEU A 1020 -29.48 57.41 11.43
C LEU A 1020 -31.01 57.47 11.32
N ASN A 1021 -31.60 58.67 11.35
CA ASN A 1021 -33.04 58.85 11.16
C ASN A 1021 -33.51 58.43 9.76
N ASP A 1022 -32.74 58.75 8.71
CA ASP A 1022 -33.06 58.37 7.33
C ASP A 1022 -32.96 56.85 7.13
N LEU A 1023 -31.96 56.18 7.72
CA LEU A 1023 -31.83 54.72 7.71
C LEU A 1023 -33.03 54.06 8.40
N LEU A 1024 -33.38 54.52 9.62
CA LEU A 1024 -34.52 53.98 10.37
C LEU A 1024 -35.88 54.27 9.70
N ALA A 1025 -35.96 55.27 8.81
CA ALA A 1025 -37.16 55.58 8.05
C ALA A 1025 -37.39 54.64 6.85
N ASP A 1026 -36.36 53.91 6.40
CA ASP A 1026 -36.42 52.95 5.29
C ASP A 1026 -35.89 51.56 5.69
N PRO A 1027 -36.60 50.85 6.61
CA PRO A 1027 -36.10 49.61 7.20
C PRO A 1027 -35.90 48.45 6.22
N ASN A 1028 -36.67 48.40 5.13
CA ASN A 1028 -36.61 47.33 4.12
C ASN A 1028 -35.79 47.72 2.88
N GLY A 1029 -35.17 48.90 2.88
CA GLY A 1029 -34.34 49.42 1.79
C GLY A 1029 -32.95 49.72 2.33
N ALA A 1030 -32.64 51.01 2.50
CA ALA A 1030 -31.31 51.45 2.88
C ALA A 1030 -30.77 50.80 4.18
N LEU A 1031 -31.64 50.56 5.17
CA LEU A 1031 -31.22 49.89 6.41
C LEU A 1031 -30.91 48.41 6.21
N LEU A 1032 -31.76 47.67 5.48
CA LEU A 1032 -31.53 46.25 5.21
C LEU A 1032 -30.24 46.02 4.41
N ASP A 1033 -29.99 46.86 3.40
CA ASP A 1033 -28.76 46.81 2.59
C ASP A 1033 -27.52 47.07 3.45
N LEU A 1034 -27.60 48.02 4.38
CA LEU A 1034 -26.54 48.31 5.34
C LEU A 1034 -26.28 47.11 6.27
N LEU A 1035 -27.33 46.50 6.82
CA LEU A 1035 -27.18 45.37 7.73
C LEU A 1035 -26.63 44.12 7.02
N LYS A 1036 -27.05 43.85 5.78
CA LYS A 1036 -26.44 42.77 4.97
C LYS A 1036 -24.97 43.02 4.67
N PHE A 1037 -24.53 44.28 4.64
CA PHE A 1037 -23.11 44.59 4.48
C PHE A 1037 -22.24 44.20 5.67
N HIS A 1038 -22.84 43.82 6.80
CA HIS A 1038 -22.13 43.32 7.98
C HIS A 1038 -22.13 41.78 8.05
N LYS A 1039 -22.74 41.11 7.07
CA LYS A 1039 -22.82 39.65 7.01
C LYS A 1039 -21.87 39.10 5.95
N TYR A 1040 -21.13 38.06 6.32
CA TYR A 1040 -20.30 37.26 5.44
C TYR A 1040 -20.79 35.80 5.45
N ASN A 1041 -20.97 35.20 4.27
CA ASN A 1041 -21.63 33.89 4.12
C ASN A 1041 -20.69 32.68 4.36
N ALA A 1042 -19.67 32.84 5.19
CA ALA A 1042 -18.80 31.78 5.66
C ALA A 1042 -18.27 32.12 7.07
N GLU A 1043 -17.81 31.12 7.81
CA GLU A 1043 -17.12 31.30 9.08
C GLU A 1043 -15.72 31.90 8.83
N LEU A 1044 -15.38 32.93 9.58
CA LEU A 1044 -14.10 33.62 9.51
C LEU A 1044 -13.63 33.90 10.93
N PHE A 1045 -12.64 33.15 11.40
CA PHE A 1045 -12.00 33.41 12.69
C PHE A 1045 -10.97 34.54 12.57
N SER A 1046 -10.70 35.22 13.67
CA SER A 1046 -9.74 36.32 13.73
C SER A 1046 -8.32 35.85 13.36
N THR A 1047 -8.02 34.57 13.59
CA THR A 1047 -6.77 33.91 13.21
C THR A 1047 -6.59 33.75 11.70
N ASP A 1048 -7.69 33.68 10.96
CA ASP A 1048 -7.69 33.52 9.50
C ASP A 1048 -7.57 34.88 8.78
N ILE A 1049 -7.73 35.98 9.52
CA ILE A 1049 -7.62 37.34 8.98
C ILE A 1049 -6.16 37.72 8.82
N THR A 1050 -5.72 37.79 7.56
CA THR A 1050 -4.39 38.27 7.19
C THR A 1050 -4.44 39.73 6.73
N ASN A 1051 -3.30 40.44 6.81
CA ASN A 1051 -3.22 41.82 6.33
C ASN A 1051 -3.47 41.88 4.81
N GLU A 1052 -4.32 42.80 4.37
CA GLU A 1052 -4.81 42.94 2.98
C GLU A 1052 -5.75 41.82 2.51
N LEU A 1053 -6.28 40.99 3.41
CA LEU A 1053 -7.34 40.03 3.07
C LEU A 1053 -8.55 40.79 2.52
N VAL A 1054 -9.05 40.37 1.35
CA VAL A 1054 -10.27 40.91 0.74
C VAL A 1054 -11.36 39.84 0.79
N ILE A 1055 -12.53 40.18 1.32
CA ILE A 1055 -13.71 39.31 1.32
C ILE A 1055 -14.89 40.00 0.63
N THR A 1056 -15.78 39.22 0.04
CA THR A 1056 -17.04 39.71 -0.54
C THR A 1056 -18.16 39.54 0.47
N MET A 1057 -18.77 40.64 0.90
CA MET A 1057 -19.90 40.65 1.84
C MET A 1057 -21.19 40.18 1.16
N ASP A 1058 -22.24 39.87 1.93
CA ASP A 1058 -23.51 39.31 1.41
C ASP A 1058 -24.23 40.25 0.42
N ASN A 1059 -23.99 41.56 0.51
CA ASN A 1059 -24.50 42.53 -0.47
C ASN A 1059 -23.69 42.57 -1.79
N GLY A 1060 -22.62 41.78 -1.91
CA GLY A 1060 -21.77 41.68 -3.10
C GLY A 1060 -20.60 42.67 -3.16
N VAL A 1061 -20.41 43.50 -2.12
CA VAL A 1061 -19.31 44.48 -2.06
C VAL A 1061 -18.07 43.87 -1.42
N GLU A 1062 -16.90 44.14 -1.99
CA GLU A 1062 -15.61 43.71 -1.43
C GLU A 1062 -15.14 44.66 -0.32
N VAL A 1063 -14.67 44.08 0.78
CA VAL A 1063 -14.08 44.80 1.92
C VAL A 1063 -12.69 44.28 2.20
N THR A 1064 -11.79 45.15 2.66
CA THR A 1064 -10.39 44.80 2.90
C THR A 1064 -10.07 44.89 4.38
N PHE A 1065 -9.38 43.87 4.88
CA PHE A 1065 -8.83 43.85 6.24
C PHE A 1065 -7.43 44.46 6.30
N THR A 1066 -7.17 45.23 7.34
CA THR A 1066 -5.83 45.70 7.70
C THR A 1066 -5.48 45.17 9.08
N VAL A 1067 -4.35 44.46 9.17
CA VAL A 1067 -3.84 43.92 10.44
C VAL A 1067 -2.58 44.70 10.81
N SER A 1068 -2.63 45.39 11.94
CA SER A 1068 -1.54 46.23 12.43
C SER A 1068 -1.27 46.01 13.91
N SER A 1069 -0.25 46.68 14.47
CA SER A 1069 -0.02 46.67 15.93
C SER A 1069 -1.19 47.24 16.73
N ASP A 1070 -2.07 48.01 16.08
CA ASP A 1070 -3.19 48.68 16.73
C ASP A 1070 -4.49 47.84 16.68
N GLY A 1071 -4.47 46.66 16.05
CA GLY A 1071 -5.57 45.71 15.96
C GLY A 1071 -5.90 45.27 14.53
N ILE A 1072 -6.99 44.52 14.39
CA ILE A 1072 -7.58 44.11 13.11
C ILE A 1072 -8.68 45.11 12.75
N PHE A 1073 -8.64 45.60 11.51
CA PHE A 1073 -9.61 46.55 10.98
C PHE A 1073 -10.27 45.99 9.73
N ILE A 1074 -11.59 46.15 9.62
CA ILE A 1074 -12.37 45.94 8.40
C ILE A 1074 -12.76 47.32 7.86
N ASN A 1075 -12.19 47.71 6.72
CA ASN A 1075 -12.18 49.10 6.27
C ASN A 1075 -11.68 50.05 7.39
N ASN A 1076 -12.56 50.89 7.93
CA ASN A 1076 -12.25 51.82 9.02
C ASN A 1076 -12.73 51.34 10.40
N ALA A 1077 -13.46 50.22 10.48
CA ALA A 1077 -14.02 49.70 11.72
C ALA A 1077 -13.03 48.74 12.38
N LYS A 1078 -12.75 48.95 13.67
CA LYS A 1078 -11.86 48.08 14.43
C LYS A 1078 -12.64 46.92 15.02
N LEU A 1079 -12.08 45.72 14.92
CA LEU A 1079 -12.62 44.55 15.62
C LEU A 1079 -12.33 44.68 17.12
N GLY A 1080 -13.39 44.52 17.92
CA GLY A 1080 -13.40 44.56 19.38
C GLY A 1080 -13.21 43.16 19.95
N VAL A 1081 -14.26 42.59 20.57
CA VAL A 1081 -14.29 41.18 20.96
C VAL A 1081 -14.48 40.34 19.71
N THR A 1082 -13.56 39.39 19.48
CA THR A 1082 -13.54 38.53 18.29
C THR A 1082 -13.82 37.08 18.66
N ASP A 1083 -14.15 36.27 17.65
CA ASP A 1083 -14.32 34.81 17.74
C ASP A 1083 -15.41 34.38 18.73
N ILE A 1084 -16.53 35.11 18.74
CA ILE A 1084 -17.68 34.73 19.54
C ILE A 1084 -18.43 33.63 18.77
N GLU A 1085 -18.20 32.38 19.14
CA GLU A 1085 -18.86 31.21 18.56
C GLU A 1085 -20.29 31.05 19.06
N VAL A 1086 -21.23 30.87 18.13
CA VAL A 1086 -22.64 30.51 18.36
C VAL A 1086 -23.01 29.35 17.43
N ASP A 1087 -24.12 28.62 17.65
CA ASP A 1087 -24.36 27.35 16.92
C ASP A 1087 -24.45 27.52 15.40
N ASN A 1088 -24.77 28.72 14.96
CA ASN A 1088 -25.06 29.01 13.57
C ASN A 1088 -24.01 29.92 12.90
N GLY A 1089 -22.92 30.25 13.61
CA GLY A 1089 -21.77 30.97 13.03
C GLY A 1089 -20.88 31.72 14.04
N ILE A 1090 -20.16 32.72 13.55
CA ILE A 1090 -19.20 33.54 14.31
C ILE A 1090 -19.66 35.00 14.40
N VAL A 1091 -19.52 35.61 15.57
CA VAL A 1091 -19.73 37.05 15.76
C VAL A 1091 -18.41 37.75 16.08
N HIS A 1092 -18.15 38.85 15.38
CA HIS A 1092 -17.07 39.81 15.72
C HIS A 1092 -17.70 41.15 16.04
N GLU A 1093 -17.43 41.69 17.23
CA GLU A 1093 -17.88 43.04 17.57
C GLU A 1093 -17.03 44.08 16.84
N ILE A 1094 -17.66 45.16 16.36
CA ILE A 1094 -16.95 46.28 15.72
C ILE A 1094 -17.36 47.63 16.31
N ASP A 1095 -16.40 48.56 16.34
CA ASP A 1095 -16.56 49.88 16.96
C ASP A 1095 -17.09 50.97 16.02
N ALA A 1096 -17.27 50.66 14.73
CA ALA A 1096 -17.85 51.55 13.73
C ALA A 1096 -18.69 50.77 12.72
N ILE A 1097 -19.64 51.45 12.07
CA ILE A 1097 -20.43 50.88 10.96
C ILE A 1097 -19.54 50.70 9.74
N ILE A 1098 -19.61 49.53 9.08
CA ILE A 1098 -18.87 49.28 7.84
C ILE A 1098 -19.52 50.11 6.73
N GLU A 1099 -18.76 51.05 6.17
CA GLU A 1099 -19.17 51.89 5.05
C GLU A 1099 -18.52 51.42 3.74
N GLU A 1100 -19.26 51.54 2.63
CA GLU A 1100 -18.72 51.31 1.28
C GLU A 1100 -17.64 52.35 1.01
N VAL A 1101 -16.44 51.92 0.59
CA VAL A 1101 -15.37 52.84 0.20
C VAL A 1101 -15.74 53.45 -1.15
N VAL A 1102 -16.49 54.54 -1.14
CA VAL A 1102 -16.75 55.33 -2.35
C VAL A 1102 -15.45 56.02 -2.72
N GLU A 1103 -14.82 55.64 -3.84
CA GLU A 1103 -13.73 56.43 -4.41
C GLU A 1103 -14.23 57.87 -4.59
N ARG A 1104 -13.62 58.81 -3.87
CA ARG A 1104 -14.06 60.21 -3.87
C ARG A 1104 -13.77 60.83 -5.24
N VAL A 1105 -14.82 61.01 -6.04
CA VAL A 1105 -14.77 61.76 -7.31
C VAL A 1105 -14.78 63.26 -6.99
N THR A 1106 -13.79 64.02 -7.45
CA THR A 1106 -13.76 65.47 -7.19
C THR A 1106 -14.89 66.19 -7.94
N VAL A 1107 -15.28 67.40 -7.50
CA VAL A 1107 -16.27 68.23 -8.22
C VAL A 1107 -15.85 68.44 -9.68
N TYR A 1108 -14.54 68.53 -9.90
CA TYR A 1108 -14.00 68.64 -11.25
C TYR A 1108 -14.21 67.35 -12.06
N ASP A 1109 -13.94 66.16 -11.50
CA ASP A 1109 -14.13 64.88 -12.20
C ASP A 1109 -15.59 64.61 -12.57
N PHE A 1110 -16.55 65.03 -11.74
CA PHE A 1110 -17.97 65.00 -12.09
C PHE A 1110 -18.28 65.90 -13.30
N LEU A 1111 -17.71 67.11 -13.35
CA LEU A 1111 -17.89 68.03 -14.47
C LEU A 1111 -17.22 67.55 -15.76
N VAL A 1112 -16.10 66.80 -15.67
CA VAL A 1112 -15.46 66.17 -16.84
C VAL A 1112 -16.36 65.12 -17.45
N ASN A 1113 -17.02 64.32 -16.62
CA ASN A 1113 -17.78 63.16 -17.05
C ASN A 1113 -19.26 63.48 -17.33
N SER A 1114 -19.73 64.70 -17.06
CA SER A 1114 -21.10 65.12 -17.32
C SER A 1114 -21.28 65.78 -18.69
N PRO A 1115 -22.01 65.16 -19.63
CA PRO A 1115 -22.21 65.72 -20.97
C PRO A 1115 -23.02 67.04 -20.96
N ASP A 1116 -23.87 67.23 -19.95
CA ASP A 1116 -24.74 68.41 -19.82
C ASP A 1116 -24.03 69.65 -19.27
N HIS A 1117 -22.83 69.49 -18.67
CA HIS A 1117 -22.10 70.57 -18.00
C HIS A 1117 -20.83 71.03 -18.75
N THR A 1118 -20.69 70.63 -20.01
CA THR A 1118 -19.55 70.96 -20.88
C THR A 1118 -19.24 72.46 -20.94
N LEU A 1119 -20.26 73.32 -20.97
CA LEU A 1119 -20.07 74.78 -21.01
C LEU A 1119 -19.55 75.37 -19.68
N LEU A 1120 -19.94 74.76 -18.55
CA LEU A 1120 -19.48 75.16 -17.22
C LEU A 1120 -18.04 74.70 -16.98
N LYS A 1121 -17.69 73.49 -17.43
CA LYS A 1121 -16.33 72.98 -17.43
C LYS A 1121 -15.38 73.91 -18.22
N GLU A 1122 -15.74 74.27 -19.45
CA GLU A 1122 -14.92 75.17 -20.27
C GLU A 1122 -14.71 76.55 -19.62
N ALA A 1123 -15.73 77.05 -18.91
CA ALA A 1123 -15.63 78.31 -18.17
C ALA A 1123 -14.69 78.21 -16.96
N ILE A 1124 -14.72 77.09 -16.23
CA ILE A 1124 -13.84 76.80 -15.08
C ILE A 1124 -12.39 76.63 -15.52
N ASP A 1125 -12.15 75.92 -16.63
CA ASP A 1125 -10.83 75.74 -17.23
C ASP A 1125 -10.25 77.08 -17.70
N SER A 1126 -11.07 77.89 -18.36
CA SER A 1126 -10.67 79.20 -18.86
C SER A 1126 -10.39 80.21 -17.74
N ALA A 1127 -11.02 80.03 -16.59
CA ALA A 1127 -10.78 80.83 -15.39
C ALA A 1127 -9.56 80.35 -14.57
N GLY A 1128 -8.98 79.18 -14.92
CA GLY A 1128 -7.84 78.58 -14.22
C GLY A 1128 -8.18 77.99 -12.85
N LEU A 1129 -9.45 77.66 -12.61
CA LEU A 1129 -9.95 77.20 -11.30
C LEU A 1129 -10.02 75.67 -11.17
N ALA A 1130 -9.61 74.92 -12.20
CA ALA A 1130 -9.68 73.45 -12.22
C ALA A 1130 -8.92 72.82 -11.04
N VAL A 1131 -7.71 73.29 -10.75
CA VAL A 1131 -6.86 72.76 -9.66
C VAL A 1131 -7.52 72.98 -8.29
N ASN A 1132 -8.20 74.11 -8.08
CA ASN A 1132 -8.89 74.39 -6.82
C ASN A 1132 -10.13 73.51 -6.60
N LEU A 1133 -10.71 72.95 -7.66
CA LEU A 1133 -11.86 72.04 -7.58
C LEU A 1133 -11.43 70.56 -7.58
N MET A 1134 -10.12 70.31 -7.68
CA MET A 1134 -9.48 69.01 -7.50
C MET A 1134 -8.88 68.84 -6.09
N GLU A 1135 -8.79 69.89 -5.28
CA GLU A 1135 -8.20 69.84 -3.93
C GLU A 1135 -9.22 69.34 -2.88
N GLU A 1136 -8.77 68.37 -2.06
CA GLU A 1136 -9.57 67.45 -1.23
C GLU A 1136 -10.18 68.02 0.07
N GLU A 1137 -10.27 69.33 0.26
CA GLU A 1137 -10.77 69.86 1.55
C GLU A 1137 -12.32 69.85 1.65
N SER A 1138 -12.79 68.71 2.14
CA SER A 1138 -14.06 68.43 2.84
C SER A 1138 -15.28 69.28 2.45
N ILE A 1139 -16.06 68.75 1.52
CA ILE A 1139 -17.49 69.02 1.48
C ILE A 1139 -18.18 67.64 1.43
N THR A 1140 -18.97 67.38 2.46
CA THR A 1140 -19.90 66.25 2.58
C THR A 1140 -21.00 66.35 1.53
#